data_AF-A0A0C4DKQ8-F1
#
_entry.id   AF-A0A0C4DKQ8-F1
#
_cell.length_a   1.000
_cell.length_b   1.000
_cell.length_c   1.000
_cell.angle_alpha   90.00
_cell.angle_beta   90.00
_cell.angle_gamma   90.00
#
_symmetry.space_group_name_H-M   'P 1'
#
loop_
_entity.id
_entity.type
_entity.pdbx_description
1 polymer ?
#
loop_
_entity_poly.entity_id
_entity_poly.type
_entity_poly.pdbx_seq_one_letter_code
_entity_poly.pdbx_strand_id
1 'polypeptide(L)'
;MSLPRWTPPRVASRSAASCFELLARASLCVLVVTVAAHFLLGGHADPQRCGALLSHGSWPAHDTLASWRGWFDRWEPRGCRMHEYSRDDFSDCLAGRRLVFVGDSTMRQLFLAAAKRLDPVRADEELMRAFVSDNPRHDIDVAIHGVRVVFIYDPWLNSTGLARELSDYRPGPGGDSASSAALLMVGAPGLWAARNGGDDYLDLFRRGIDTVRPYLTDPLEHASAGLDVGYRDLKNHILIAPVQVPRYRKLSPARAEVLTPSKIREMNNHLASLPRPESSRVVFAYNQMTRPGTRHAFEDTGLHVREALTERKIDIALNLRCNQGLVRRQPHWNRETCCVSYPTLARGQRLTLFVLLIAALPVVFTLLFALRGASFSRRLPSSTGHLHMALGVISIVVLYCYAADRIQLFPKAEKRLSITGLVTVLGTTAALSALSLRKRGGSRGRNAPGRGRPASSAATTTRPSRSSMRVVPGSPQYNEDTVFLPREVSDEWKGWMQALVLALSFQELSDQPWAYKLLRLVSAGYLFICTYGHATYLLRTGDYSLRRVATVVWRLNALPFILSMAMGTNGTLYHFPRLATFWFLVTWSTLRISRRRFNSSPSNLILKIAAAAFFTTALFSSKPIFDFLGRVLAAMAPGTVYNADSVRWELSMDRFVPHLGVLAAVLAHRANVIKSAYARRQAAQAHIRSPLPGTPMSVPGQLRPRLLQDRGPMAAAAVAAAGSNSAIDRALAAFLFPDEALAPIYPGLLALSFLNFPLFFLETQLNSGWWQDRALYDAVHPYISCAPVVTYALLRGGSYTSVRRAHLALPAALGRIALESHPSSAHDGDLESGSDGADGRSYMLDSLDPGLPGLREPSPARYRYEQQQQSGQLRKDQPCDQQAGGRAKSLQQDPRLRVAVLLLVAWVSNLVYR
;
A
#
# COMPACT_ATOMS: atom_id res chain seq x y z
N MET A 1 -29.63 -14.50 35.16
CA MET A 1 -30.34 -14.35 33.87
C MET A 1 -29.41 -14.75 32.74
N SER A 2 -29.74 -15.82 32.02
CA SER A 2 -28.88 -16.51 31.06
C SER A 2 -28.77 -15.79 29.72
N LEU A 3 -27.53 -15.46 29.33
CA LEU A 3 -27.10 -15.06 28.00
C LEU A 3 -27.70 -15.98 26.90
N PRO A 4 -28.25 -15.45 25.80
CA PRO A 4 -28.45 -16.25 24.60
C PRO A 4 -27.06 -16.56 24.01
N ARG A 5 -26.67 -17.84 24.04
CA ARG A 5 -25.46 -18.33 23.37
C ARG A 5 -25.54 -17.99 21.88
N TRP A 6 -24.62 -17.15 21.42
CA TRP A 6 -24.27 -17.03 20.01
C TRP A 6 -23.82 -18.41 19.51
N THR A 7 -24.65 -19.10 18.74
CA THR A 7 -24.22 -20.27 17.98
C THR A 7 -23.77 -19.79 16.60
N PRO A 8 -22.47 -19.87 16.26
CA PRO A 8 -22.02 -19.53 14.91
C PRO A 8 -22.70 -20.45 13.89
N PRO A 9 -23.09 -19.95 12.70
CA PRO A 9 -23.63 -20.79 11.64
C PRO A 9 -22.59 -21.83 11.24
N ARG A 10 -23.02 -23.10 11.14
CA ARG A 10 -22.18 -24.22 10.68
C ARG A 10 -21.71 -23.94 9.25
N VAL A 11 -20.49 -23.44 9.07
CA VAL A 11 -19.85 -23.30 7.76
C VAL A 11 -18.48 -23.97 7.77
N ALA A 12 -18.23 -24.69 6.67
CA ALA A 12 -17.05 -25.47 6.28
C ALA A 12 -16.89 -26.83 6.98
N SER A 13 -16.64 -27.87 6.18
CA SER A 13 -16.19 -29.17 6.66
C SER A 13 -15.02 -28.96 7.63
N ARG A 14 -15.05 -29.67 8.78
CA ARG A 14 -14.01 -29.59 9.81
C ARG A 14 -12.58 -29.64 9.23
N SER A 15 -12.39 -30.37 8.13
CA SER A 15 -11.11 -30.50 7.41
C SER A 15 -10.53 -29.19 6.85
N ALA A 16 -11.35 -28.31 6.24
CA ALA A 16 -10.85 -27.08 5.62
C ALA A 16 -10.50 -26.00 6.66
N ALA A 17 -11.27 -25.95 7.77
CA ALA A 17 -10.97 -25.08 8.90
C ALA A 17 -9.67 -25.50 9.61
N SER A 18 -9.45 -26.81 9.79
CA SER A 18 -8.22 -27.35 10.38
C SER A 18 -6.98 -27.12 9.51
N CYS A 19 -7.07 -27.23 8.19
CA CYS A 19 -5.95 -26.95 7.29
C CYS A 19 -5.53 -25.47 7.32
N PHE A 20 -6.52 -24.55 7.30
CA PHE A 20 -6.25 -23.12 7.38
C PHE A 20 -5.63 -22.71 8.72
N GLU A 21 -6.09 -23.31 9.81
CA GLU A 21 -5.55 -23.07 11.16
C GLU A 21 -4.12 -23.61 11.31
N LEU A 22 -3.81 -24.77 10.71
CA LEU A 22 -2.46 -25.33 10.68
C LEU A 22 -1.50 -24.45 9.87
N LEU A 23 -1.90 -24.00 8.67
CA LEU A 23 -1.10 -23.11 7.84
C LEU A 23 -0.78 -21.78 8.54
N ALA A 24 -1.74 -21.25 9.30
CA ALA A 24 -1.54 -20.01 10.03
C ALA A 24 -0.63 -20.15 11.26
N ARG A 25 -0.73 -21.26 12.00
CA ARG A 25 0.22 -21.56 13.08
C ARG A 25 1.64 -21.77 12.53
N ALA A 26 1.75 -22.43 11.38
CA ALA A 26 3.01 -22.60 10.68
C ALA A 26 3.60 -21.26 10.21
N SER A 27 2.79 -20.37 9.63
CA SER A 27 3.28 -19.05 9.20
C SER A 27 3.70 -18.16 10.37
N LEU A 28 2.96 -18.18 11.48
CA LEU A 28 3.34 -17.48 12.71
C LEU A 28 4.65 -18.03 13.30
N CYS A 29 4.83 -19.36 13.29
CA CYS A 29 6.07 -19.99 13.72
C CYS A 29 7.26 -19.58 12.84
N VAL A 30 7.10 -19.63 11.52
CA VAL A 30 8.11 -19.18 10.55
C VAL A 30 8.45 -17.70 10.79
N LEU A 31 7.45 -16.85 11.02
CA LEU A 31 7.66 -15.43 11.32
C LEU A 31 8.55 -15.25 12.56
N VAL A 32 8.17 -15.87 13.69
CA VAL A 32 8.89 -15.75 14.96
C VAL A 32 10.31 -16.29 14.83
N VAL A 33 10.50 -17.44 14.19
CA VAL A 33 11.82 -18.04 13.96
C VAL A 33 12.67 -17.15 13.06
N THR A 34 12.10 -16.58 12.00
CA THR A 34 12.85 -15.70 11.08
C THR A 34 13.26 -14.41 11.77
N VAL A 35 12.39 -13.80 12.58
CA VAL A 35 12.71 -12.61 13.39
C VAL A 35 13.80 -12.94 14.40
N ALA A 36 13.67 -14.04 15.14
CA ALA A 36 14.65 -14.46 16.13
C ALA A 36 16.01 -14.78 15.48
N ALA A 37 16.01 -15.53 14.38
CA ALA A 37 17.21 -15.84 13.61
C ALA A 37 17.88 -14.57 13.09
N HIS A 38 17.11 -13.60 12.57
CA HIS A 38 17.69 -12.37 12.06
C HIS A 38 18.29 -11.49 13.16
N PHE A 39 17.62 -11.44 14.32
CA PHE A 39 18.09 -10.72 15.50
C PHE A 39 19.37 -11.33 16.08
N LEU A 40 19.41 -12.67 16.17
CA LEU A 40 20.55 -13.41 16.75
C LEU A 40 21.74 -13.55 15.80
N LEU A 41 21.52 -13.61 14.47
CA LEU A 41 22.57 -13.95 13.50
C LEU A 41 22.99 -12.79 12.58
N GLY A 42 22.18 -11.73 12.40
CA GLY A 42 22.35 -10.80 11.27
C GLY A 42 22.45 -9.30 11.59
N GLY A 43 22.43 -8.89 12.86
CA GLY A 43 22.15 -7.51 13.26
C GLY A 43 23.32 -6.61 13.66
N HIS A 44 24.57 -7.07 13.69
CA HIS A 44 25.64 -6.32 14.39
C HIS A 44 26.73 -5.68 13.51
N ALA A 45 26.89 -6.10 12.26
CA ALA A 45 28.04 -5.64 11.46
C ALA A 45 27.84 -4.29 10.74
N ASP A 46 26.58 -3.86 10.51
CA ASP A 46 26.24 -2.59 9.84
C ASP A 46 24.80 -2.16 10.23
N PRO A 47 24.56 -1.77 11.50
CA PRO A 47 23.24 -1.50 12.03
C PRO A 47 22.45 -0.41 11.29
N GLN A 48 23.11 0.53 10.59
CA GLN A 48 22.47 1.63 9.87
C GLN A 48 22.66 1.60 8.35
N ARG A 49 23.27 0.53 7.84
CA ARG A 49 23.47 0.31 6.40
C ARG A 49 24.39 1.32 5.72
N CYS A 50 25.31 1.94 6.47
CA CYS A 50 26.30 2.86 5.91
C CYS A 50 27.39 2.12 5.12
N GLY A 51 27.84 0.97 5.62
CA GLY A 51 28.76 0.12 4.88
C GLY A 51 28.12 -0.36 3.58
N ALA A 52 26.85 -0.78 3.64
CA ALA A 52 26.08 -1.19 2.47
C ALA A 52 25.92 -0.08 1.44
N LEU A 53 25.65 1.16 1.87
CA LEU A 53 25.56 2.36 1.01
C LEU A 53 26.83 2.56 0.17
N LEU A 54 28.01 2.42 0.79
CA LEU A 54 29.30 2.66 0.13
C LEU A 54 29.78 1.47 -0.72
N SER A 55 29.30 0.25 -0.44
CA SER A 55 29.89 -0.97 -1.02
C SER A 55 29.01 -1.68 -2.04
N HIS A 56 27.68 -1.70 -1.89
CA HIS A 56 26.77 -2.55 -2.67
C HIS A 56 25.52 -1.83 -3.16
N GLY A 57 25.14 -2.08 -4.41
CA GLY A 57 23.86 -1.64 -4.94
C GLY A 57 23.59 -2.13 -6.36
N SER A 58 22.47 -1.70 -6.94
CA SER A 58 22.10 -2.00 -8.31
C SER A 58 21.25 -0.91 -8.93
N TRP A 59 21.34 -0.76 -10.25
CA TRP A 59 20.31 -0.06 -11.02
C TRP A 59 19.04 -0.92 -11.08
N PRO A 60 17.84 -0.31 -11.02
CA PRO A 60 16.60 -1.03 -11.28
C PRO A 60 16.60 -1.60 -12.69
N ALA A 61 15.88 -2.72 -12.89
CA ALA A 61 15.73 -3.31 -14.21
C ALA A 61 14.90 -2.36 -15.10
N HIS A 62 15.39 -2.10 -16.31
CA HIS A 62 14.67 -1.27 -17.27
C HIS A 62 13.66 -2.15 -18.02
N ASP A 63 12.44 -2.27 -17.48
CA ASP A 63 11.34 -2.96 -18.14
C ASP A 63 10.73 -2.04 -19.21
N THR A 64 10.68 -2.50 -20.47
CA THR A 64 10.33 -1.69 -21.66
C THR A 64 8.92 -1.09 -21.66
N LEU A 65 8.02 -1.60 -20.82
CA LEU A 65 6.64 -1.10 -20.66
C LEU A 65 6.50 -0.09 -19.50
N ALA A 66 7.49 0.02 -18.62
CA ALA A 66 7.59 1.02 -17.55
C ALA A 66 8.59 2.14 -17.90
N SER A 67 8.87 2.30 -19.20
CA SER A 67 9.99 3.03 -19.82
C SER A 67 9.99 4.56 -19.65
N TRP A 68 9.17 5.10 -18.76
CA TRP A 68 9.13 6.53 -18.46
C TRP A 68 10.31 7.01 -17.60
N ARG A 69 11.03 6.10 -16.92
CA ARG A 69 12.21 6.41 -16.09
C ARG A 69 13.52 6.34 -16.90
N GLY A 70 14.37 7.35 -16.76
CA GLY A 70 15.71 7.40 -17.33
C GLY A 70 16.63 6.30 -16.77
N TRP A 71 17.67 5.96 -17.55
CA TRP A 71 18.57 4.82 -17.28
C TRP A 71 19.35 4.92 -15.95
N PHE A 72 19.39 6.09 -15.32
CA PHE A 72 20.17 6.38 -14.11
C PHE A 72 19.41 7.19 -13.06
N ASP A 73 18.07 7.18 -13.08
CA ASP A 73 17.25 8.02 -12.20
C ASP A 73 17.48 7.70 -10.72
N ARG A 74 17.46 6.41 -10.35
CA ARG A 74 17.55 5.98 -8.94
C ARG A 74 18.52 4.81 -8.78
N TRP A 75 19.54 5.00 -7.95
CA TRP A 75 20.45 3.94 -7.51
C TRP A 75 19.89 3.28 -6.24
N GLU A 76 19.93 1.94 -6.17
CA GLU A 76 19.42 1.21 -5.01
C GLU A 76 20.54 0.51 -4.23
N PRO A 77 20.97 1.06 -3.08
CA PRO A 77 21.86 0.37 -2.16
C PRO A 77 21.25 -0.92 -1.59
N ARG A 78 22.11 -1.85 -1.15
CA ARG A 78 21.62 -3.12 -0.60
C ARG A 78 21.02 -2.95 0.79
N GLY A 79 19.70 -3.05 0.89
CA GLY A 79 18.98 -3.17 2.17
C GLY A 79 18.73 -1.85 2.90
N CYS A 80 18.97 -0.72 2.23
CA CYS A 80 18.52 0.60 2.64
C CYS A 80 18.11 1.44 1.42
N ARG A 81 17.38 2.52 1.67
CA ARG A 81 16.94 3.52 0.68
C ARG A 81 17.68 4.83 0.88
N MET A 82 18.17 5.37 -0.24
CA MET A 82 18.90 6.63 -0.29
C MET A 82 17.99 7.79 -0.68
N HIS A 83 18.30 8.98 -0.20
CA HIS A 83 17.72 10.25 -0.63
C HIS A 83 18.34 10.73 -1.93
N GLU A 84 17.55 11.37 -2.77
CA GLU A 84 18.04 12.13 -3.92
C GLU A 84 18.05 13.61 -3.53
N TYR A 85 19.25 14.19 -3.39
CA TYR A 85 19.34 15.53 -2.81
C TYR A 85 18.89 16.61 -3.80
N SER A 86 17.89 17.39 -3.40
CA SER A 86 17.54 18.64 -4.08
C SER A 86 18.61 19.71 -3.86
N ARG A 87 18.52 20.82 -4.59
CA ARG A 87 19.40 21.99 -4.38
C ARG A 87 19.33 22.48 -2.93
N ASP A 88 18.12 22.58 -2.40
CA ASP A 88 17.88 23.12 -1.05
C ASP A 88 18.39 22.15 0.02
N ASP A 89 18.13 20.85 -0.11
CA ASP A 89 18.66 19.84 0.82
C ASP A 89 20.19 19.83 0.85
N PHE A 90 20.82 19.96 -0.32
CA PHE A 90 22.28 20.04 -0.44
C PHE A 90 22.79 21.28 0.27
N SER A 91 22.27 22.46 -0.09
CA SER A 91 22.66 23.74 0.48
C SER A 91 22.49 23.76 1.99
N ASP A 92 21.35 23.29 2.50
CA ASP A 92 21.03 23.27 3.93
C ASP A 92 21.95 22.35 4.73
N CYS A 93 22.33 21.19 4.18
CA CYS A 93 23.23 20.27 4.87
C CYS A 93 24.67 20.82 5.01
N LEU A 94 25.12 21.59 4.02
CA LEU A 94 26.51 22.06 3.90
C LEU A 94 26.66 23.58 4.01
N ALA A 95 25.62 24.28 4.46
CA ALA A 95 25.63 25.73 4.64
C ALA A 95 26.78 26.18 5.57
N GLY A 96 27.64 27.06 5.08
CA GLY A 96 28.83 27.54 5.77
C GLY A 96 29.96 26.51 5.89
N ARG A 97 29.88 25.38 5.17
CA ARG A 97 30.86 24.29 5.22
C ARG A 97 31.58 24.13 3.87
N ARG A 98 32.68 23.38 3.89
CA ARG A 98 33.52 23.07 2.73
C ARG A 98 33.29 21.64 2.23
N LEU A 99 33.11 21.48 0.92
CA LEU A 99 33.08 20.20 0.21
C LEU A 99 34.29 20.14 -0.71
N VAL A 100 35.22 19.22 -0.47
CA VAL A 100 36.52 19.21 -1.15
C VAL A 100 36.68 17.92 -1.96
N PHE A 101 37.07 18.05 -3.22
CA PHE A 101 37.38 16.96 -4.13
C PHE A 101 38.87 17.01 -4.48
N VAL A 102 39.60 15.91 -4.33
CA VAL A 102 41.03 15.83 -4.62
C VAL A 102 41.29 14.69 -5.56
N GLY A 103 41.96 14.94 -6.69
CA GLY A 103 42.37 13.86 -7.59
C GLY A 103 42.50 14.30 -9.04
N ASP A 104 42.15 13.39 -9.94
CA ASP A 104 42.25 13.61 -11.38
C ASP A 104 40.94 14.10 -12.02
N SER A 105 40.84 13.95 -13.35
CA SER A 105 39.66 14.34 -14.12
C SER A 105 38.35 13.65 -13.70
N THR A 106 38.40 12.48 -13.04
CA THR A 106 37.21 11.78 -12.55
C THR A 106 36.66 12.46 -11.29
N MET A 107 37.53 12.96 -10.41
CA MET A 107 37.12 13.78 -9.25
C MET A 107 36.67 15.17 -9.68
N ARG A 108 37.29 15.74 -10.72
CA ARG A 108 36.79 16.96 -11.36
C ARG A 108 35.35 16.79 -11.85
N GLN A 109 35.00 15.63 -12.39
CA GLN A 109 33.63 15.35 -12.83
C GLN A 109 32.63 15.35 -11.66
N LEU A 110 33.00 14.78 -10.51
CA LEU A 110 32.19 14.84 -9.28
C LEU A 110 32.05 16.27 -8.76
N PHE A 111 33.14 17.04 -8.73
CA PHE A 111 33.14 18.46 -8.39
C PHE A 111 32.15 19.25 -9.25
N LEU A 112 32.18 19.05 -10.57
CA LEU A 112 31.28 19.76 -11.49
C LEU A 112 29.82 19.37 -11.28
N ALA A 113 29.51 18.10 -11.05
CA ALA A 113 28.15 17.67 -10.74
C ALA A 113 27.63 18.28 -9.43
N ALA A 114 28.48 18.37 -8.40
CA ALA A 114 28.15 19.03 -7.15
C ALA A 114 27.89 20.53 -7.34
N ALA A 115 28.77 21.23 -8.05
CA ALA A 115 28.65 22.66 -8.32
C ALA A 115 27.38 22.97 -9.14
N LYS A 116 27.12 22.23 -10.22
CA LYS A 116 25.95 22.42 -11.08
C LYS A 116 24.63 22.16 -10.36
N ARG A 117 24.60 21.19 -9.43
CA ARG A 117 23.39 20.91 -8.64
C ARG A 117 23.04 22.08 -7.72
N LEU A 118 24.05 22.74 -7.14
CA LEU A 118 23.86 23.95 -6.35
C LEU A 118 23.46 25.14 -7.22
N ASP A 119 24.18 25.39 -8.31
CA ASP A 119 23.84 26.44 -9.29
C ASP A 119 24.47 26.12 -10.65
N PRO A 120 23.68 25.73 -11.67
CA PRO A 120 24.19 25.34 -12.97
C PRO A 120 24.79 26.52 -13.73
N VAL A 121 24.20 27.72 -13.60
CA VAL A 121 24.66 28.91 -14.34
C VAL A 121 26.02 29.33 -13.81
N ARG A 122 26.14 29.44 -12.48
CA ARG A 122 27.39 29.82 -11.86
C ARG A 122 28.49 28.76 -12.07
N ALA A 123 28.14 27.48 -11.98
CA ALA A 123 29.09 26.41 -12.24
C ALA A 123 29.62 26.45 -13.68
N ASP A 124 28.76 26.72 -14.67
CA ASP A 124 29.15 26.82 -16.07
C ASP A 124 30.03 28.06 -16.34
N GLU A 125 29.76 29.21 -15.69
CA GLU A 125 30.62 30.40 -15.77
C GLU A 125 32.04 30.14 -15.23
N GLU A 126 32.15 29.54 -14.04
CA GLU A 126 33.44 29.20 -13.44
C GLU A 126 34.19 28.16 -14.28
N LEU A 127 33.46 27.20 -14.83
CA LEU A 127 34.01 26.18 -15.72
C LEU A 127 34.58 26.80 -16.99
N MET A 128 33.88 27.77 -17.60
CA MET A 128 34.39 28.51 -18.75
C MET A 128 35.66 29.28 -18.41
N ARG A 129 35.72 29.95 -17.25
CA ARG A 129 36.94 30.63 -16.79
C ARG A 129 38.11 29.66 -16.62
N ALA A 130 37.84 28.48 -16.04
CA ALA A 130 38.85 27.43 -15.86
C ALA A 130 39.34 26.84 -17.20
N PHE A 131 38.46 26.66 -18.19
CA PHE A 131 38.83 26.13 -19.52
C PHE A 131 39.61 27.13 -20.38
N VAL A 132 39.37 28.42 -20.23
CA VAL A 132 40.10 29.50 -20.93
C VAL A 132 41.45 29.79 -20.27
N SER A 133 41.70 29.27 -19.06
CA SER A 133 42.99 29.43 -18.39
C SER A 133 44.13 28.69 -19.12
N ASP A 134 45.34 29.28 -19.07
CA ASP A 134 46.54 28.70 -19.66
C ASP A 134 46.96 27.35 -19.03
N ASN A 135 46.42 27.01 -17.85
CA ASN A 135 46.67 25.76 -17.16
C ASN A 135 45.35 25.06 -16.77
N PRO A 136 44.79 24.16 -17.59
CA PRO A 136 43.53 23.46 -17.30
C PRO A 136 43.64 22.41 -16.15
N ARG A 137 44.80 22.32 -15.49
CA ARG A 137 45.14 21.42 -14.38
C ARG A 137 45.46 22.22 -13.11
N HIS A 138 44.58 23.13 -12.75
CA HIS A 138 44.69 23.97 -11.56
C HIS A 138 43.57 23.65 -10.56
N ASP A 139 43.75 24.15 -9.33
CA ASP A 139 42.77 24.06 -8.25
C ASP A 139 41.63 25.05 -8.49
N ILE A 140 40.40 24.65 -8.17
CA ILE A 140 39.19 25.46 -8.37
C ILE A 140 38.48 25.60 -7.02
N ASP A 141 38.17 26.82 -6.59
CA ASP A 141 37.42 27.09 -5.35
C ASP A 141 36.24 28.02 -5.66
N VAL A 142 35.02 27.55 -5.39
CA VAL A 142 33.78 28.29 -5.67
C VAL A 142 32.86 28.26 -4.46
N ALA A 143 32.34 29.42 -4.06
CA ALA A 143 31.34 29.54 -3.00
C ALA A 143 29.93 29.74 -3.60
N ILE A 144 29.07 28.72 -3.57
CA ILE A 144 27.72 28.73 -4.16
C ILE A 144 26.67 28.56 -3.05
N HIS A 145 25.71 29.49 -2.95
CA HIS A 145 24.64 29.44 -1.93
C HIS A 145 25.13 29.17 -0.49
N GLY A 146 26.29 29.71 -0.11
CA GLY A 146 26.87 29.52 1.22
C GLY A 146 27.62 28.20 1.42
N VAL A 147 27.71 27.33 0.41
CA VAL A 147 28.56 26.14 0.38
C VAL A 147 29.85 26.45 -0.38
N ARG A 148 31.02 26.14 0.20
CA ARG A 148 32.30 26.26 -0.50
C ARG A 148 32.68 24.92 -1.11
N VAL A 149 32.70 24.83 -2.44
CA VAL A 149 33.05 23.62 -3.18
C VAL A 149 34.45 23.80 -3.77
N VAL A 150 35.37 22.89 -3.46
CA VAL A 150 36.78 22.99 -3.81
C VAL A 150 37.20 21.76 -4.61
N PHE A 151 37.96 21.94 -5.67
CA PHE A 151 38.66 20.90 -6.42
C PHE A 151 40.16 21.14 -6.37
N ILE A 152 40.92 20.15 -5.94
CA ILE A 152 42.39 20.16 -5.94
C ILE A 152 42.87 19.16 -6.99
N TYR A 153 43.64 19.64 -7.97
CA TYR A 153 44.19 18.80 -9.01
C TYR A 153 45.44 18.07 -8.50
N ASP A 154 45.25 16.84 -8.03
CA ASP A 154 46.32 16.04 -7.43
C ASP A 154 46.20 14.56 -7.83
N PRO A 155 46.56 14.20 -9.07
CA PRO A 155 46.42 12.83 -9.55
C PRO A 155 47.34 11.81 -8.85
N TRP A 156 48.34 12.25 -8.08
CA TRP A 156 49.30 11.39 -7.38
C TRP A 156 49.12 11.39 -5.86
N LEU A 157 48.24 12.24 -5.32
CA LEU A 157 48.01 12.43 -3.89
C LEU A 157 49.28 12.86 -3.13
N ASN A 158 50.06 13.77 -3.74
CA ASN A 158 51.31 14.28 -3.19
C ASN A 158 51.45 15.82 -3.26
N SER A 159 50.34 16.52 -3.51
CA SER A 159 50.32 17.99 -3.57
C SER A 159 50.38 18.62 -2.18
N THR A 160 50.89 19.85 -2.13
CA THR A 160 50.82 20.68 -0.92
C THR A 160 49.39 21.09 -0.57
N GLY A 161 48.47 21.11 -1.55
CA GLY A 161 47.05 21.36 -1.34
C GLY A 161 46.40 20.26 -0.52
N LEU A 162 46.57 18.98 -0.92
CA LEU A 162 46.07 17.84 -0.15
C LEU A 162 46.68 17.78 1.24
N ALA A 163 47.99 18.02 1.38
CA ALA A 163 48.66 18.02 2.67
C ALA A 163 48.04 19.04 3.64
N ARG A 164 47.68 20.25 3.16
CA ARG A 164 46.97 21.27 3.96
C ARG A 164 45.59 20.77 4.41
N GLU A 165 44.77 20.26 3.49
CA GLU A 165 43.43 19.74 3.81
C GLU A 165 43.46 18.61 4.84
N LEU A 166 44.42 17.69 4.72
CA LEU A 166 44.60 16.59 5.67
C LEU A 166 45.05 17.09 7.05
N SER A 167 45.96 18.08 7.10
CA SER A 167 46.43 18.67 8.37
C SER A 167 45.33 19.42 9.12
N ASP A 168 44.41 20.05 8.40
CA ASP A 168 43.27 20.79 8.94
C ASP A 168 42.07 19.89 9.26
N TYR A 169 42.06 18.66 8.75
CA TYR A 169 40.92 17.76 8.89
C TYR A 169 40.69 17.35 10.35
N ARG A 170 39.43 17.46 10.80
CA ARG A 170 38.97 17.01 12.12
C ARG A 170 37.72 16.13 11.95
N PRO A 171 37.69 14.89 12.46
CA PRO A 171 36.56 13.97 12.27
C PRO A 171 35.32 14.29 13.13
N GLY A 172 35.46 15.09 14.20
CA GLY A 172 34.38 15.43 15.13
C GLY A 172 33.26 16.30 14.55
N PRO A 173 32.16 16.51 15.29
CA PRO A 173 31.11 17.47 14.93
C PRO A 173 31.75 18.84 14.72
N GLY A 174 31.45 19.48 13.59
CA GLY A 174 32.13 20.68 13.08
C GLY A 174 31.77 21.96 13.82
N GLY A 175 31.78 21.94 15.16
CA GLY A 175 31.33 23.02 16.03
C GLY A 175 32.03 24.36 15.81
N ASP A 176 33.34 24.38 15.51
CA ASP A 176 34.08 25.67 15.42
C ASP A 176 35.21 25.73 14.36
N SER A 177 35.51 24.65 13.62
CA SER A 177 36.51 24.73 12.54
C SER A 177 35.84 24.92 11.17
N ALA A 178 35.75 26.17 10.73
CA ALA A 178 35.39 26.51 9.35
C ALA A 178 36.44 26.01 8.33
N SER A 179 37.66 25.72 8.80
CA SER A 179 38.78 25.22 7.98
C SER A 179 38.62 23.75 7.58
N SER A 180 38.18 22.87 8.49
CA SER A 180 38.03 21.44 8.20
C SER A 180 36.91 21.18 7.20
N ALA A 181 37.23 20.44 6.13
CA ALA A 181 36.25 19.98 5.16
C ALA A 181 35.14 19.16 5.83
N ALA A 182 33.88 19.45 5.50
CA ALA A 182 32.75 18.65 5.96
C ALA A 182 32.69 17.29 5.25
N LEU A 183 33.12 17.27 3.99
CA LEU A 183 33.28 16.07 3.20
C LEU A 183 34.51 16.25 2.30
N LEU A 184 35.47 15.34 2.42
CA LEU A 184 36.71 15.29 1.63
C LEU A 184 36.69 14.02 0.77
N MET A 185 36.48 14.19 -0.53
CA MET A 185 36.41 13.11 -1.52
C MET A 185 37.76 12.98 -2.23
N VAL A 186 38.48 11.90 -1.98
CA VAL A 186 39.81 11.66 -2.54
C VAL A 186 39.76 10.59 -3.61
N GLY A 187 40.13 10.92 -4.85
CA GLY A 187 40.25 9.98 -5.94
C GLY A 187 41.52 9.15 -5.83
N ALA A 188 41.39 7.82 -5.86
CA ALA A 188 42.56 6.96 -5.91
C ALA A 188 43.39 7.24 -7.18
N PRO A 189 44.74 7.25 -7.12
CA PRO A 189 45.63 7.72 -8.21
C PRO A 189 45.68 6.76 -9.42
N GLY A 190 44.76 5.81 -9.52
CA GLY A 190 44.91 4.60 -10.33
C GLY A 190 44.94 4.82 -11.84
N LEU A 191 44.10 5.68 -12.42
CA LEU A 191 44.13 5.90 -13.88
C LEU A 191 45.46 6.55 -14.32
N TRP A 192 46.01 7.42 -13.49
CA TRP A 192 47.32 8.05 -13.72
C TRP A 192 48.47 7.08 -13.49
N ALA A 193 48.42 6.32 -12.41
CA ALA A 193 49.39 5.26 -12.13
C ALA A 193 49.43 4.24 -13.27
N ALA A 194 48.29 3.71 -13.72
CA ALA A 194 48.24 2.75 -14.81
C ALA A 194 48.81 3.29 -16.13
N ARG A 195 48.55 4.57 -16.44
CA ARG A 195 48.99 5.20 -17.69
C ARG A 195 50.46 5.60 -17.68
N ASN A 196 50.94 6.20 -16.59
CA ASN A 196 52.23 6.90 -16.53
C ASN A 196 53.26 6.18 -15.66
N GLY A 197 52.83 5.24 -14.81
CA GLY A 197 53.70 4.59 -13.85
C GLY A 197 54.51 3.41 -14.39
N GLY A 198 54.36 3.05 -15.67
CA GLY A 198 55.10 1.95 -16.28
C GLY A 198 54.89 0.62 -15.53
N ASP A 199 56.00 0.00 -15.14
CA ASP A 199 56.03 -1.23 -14.33
C ASP A 199 55.86 -0.92 -12.83
N ASP A 200 56.28 0.26 -12.38
CA ASP A 200 56.17 0.74 -11.00
C ASP A 200 54.76 1.29 -10.65
N TYR A 201 53.78 1.07 -11.54
CA TYR A 201 52.44 1.66 -11.42
C TYR A 201 51.77 1.33 -10.08
N LEU A 202 51.94 0.10 -9.58
CA LEU A 202 51.32 -0.34 -8.34
C LEU A 202 51.99 0.29 -7.11
N ASP A 203 53.30 0.50 -7.13
CA ASP A 203 54.03 1.10 -6.02
C ASP A 203 53.82 2.62 -5.97
N LEU A 204 53.71 3.28 -7.13
CA LEU A 204 53.22 4.66 -7.20
C LEU A 204 51.80 4.78 -6.67
N PHE A 205 50.92 3.84 -7.02
CA PHE A 205 49.55 3.80 -6.51
C PHE A 205 49.50 3.65 -4.98
N ARG A 206 50.26 2.68 -4.44
CA ARG A 206 50.36 2.44 -2.99
C ARG A 206 50.85 3.66 -2.23
N ARG A 207 51.95 4.28 -2.70
CA ARG A 207 52.51 5.49 -2.09
C ARG A 207 51.48 6.63 -1.99
N GLY A 208 50.69 6.85 -3.05
CA GLY A 208 49.64 7.88 -3.01
C GLY A 208 48.52 7.55 -2.02
N ILE A 209 48.11 6.29 -1.92
CA ILE A 209 47.10 5.86 -0.94
C ILE A 209 47.66 5.97 0.50
N ASP A 210 48.91 5.60 0.72
CA ASP A 210 49.59 5.67 2.02
C ASP A 210 49.63 7.10 2.60
N THR A 211 49.62 8.15 1.76
CA THR A 211 49.47 9.54 2.21
C THR A 211 48.18 9.79 3.00
N VAL A 212 47.08 9.12 2.62
CA VAL A 212 45.74 9.37 3.17
C VAL A 212 45.36 8.39 4.28
N ARG A 213 45.91 7.17 4.24
CA ARG A 213 45.58 6.08 5.20
C ARG A 213 45.62 6.47 6.68
N PRO A 214 46.59 7.28 7.18
CA PRO A 214 46.61 7.70 8.58
C PRO A 214 45.35 8.44 9.05
N TYR A 215 44.57 9.02 8.13
CA TYR A 215 43.36 9.77 8.41
C TYR A 215 42.07 8.93 8.28
N LEU A 216 42.20 7.63 7.97
CA LEU A 216 41.08 6.69 7.74
C LEU A 216 40.94 5.64 8.85
N THR A 217 41.63 5.83 9.99
CA THR A 217 41.67 4.88 11.09
C THR A 217 40.36 4.80 11.87
N ASP A 218 39.56 5.87 11.83
CA ASP A 218 38.29 5.92 12.53
C ASP A 218 37.26 5.02 11.81
N PRO A 219 36.63 4.06 12.52
CA PRO A 219 35.59 3.25 11.93
C PRO A 219 34.51 4.15 11.35
N LEU A 220 33.89 3.72 10.24
CA LEU A 220 32.70 4.37 9.72
C LEU A 220 31.64 4.35 10.83
N GLU A 221 31.50 5.46 11.55
CA GLU A 221 30.59 5.52 12.67
C GLU A 221 29.17 5.34 12.16
N HIS A 222 28.46 4.43 12.81
CA HIS A 222 27.02 4.37 12.73
C HIS A 222 26.52 5.64 13.40
N ALA A 223 25.95 6.58 12.62
CA ALA A 223 25.26 7.80 13.02
C ALA A 223 24.92 7.81 14.51
N SER A 224 25.56 8.72 15.24
CA SER A 224 25.45 8.87 16.69
C SER A 224 24.03 8.61 17.20
N ALA A 225 23.93 7.86 18.31
CA ALA A 225 22.67 7.49 18.93
C ALA A 225 21.90 8.73 19.40
N GLY A 226 21.00 9.25 18.55
CA GLY A 226 20.13 10.36 18.91
C GLY A 226 19.58 11.06 17.67
N LEU A 227 18.26 11.28 17.64
CA LEU A 227 17.59 11.99 16.54
C LEU A 227 17.75 13.51 16.61
N ASP A 228 18.43 14.03 17.64
CA ASP A 228 18.52 15.48 17.92
C ASP A 228 19.77 16.15 17.32
N VAL A 229 20.49 15.42 16.45
CA VAL A 229 21.72 15.89 15.81
C VAL A 229 21.35 16.77 14.61
N GLY A 230 21.69 18.06 14.65
CA GLY A 230 21.48 18.98 13.53
C GLY A 230 22.60 18.90 12.50
N TYR A 231 22.46 19.57 11.35
CA TYR A 231 23.47 19.55 10.29
C TYR A 231 24.87 20.02 10.73
N ARG A 232 24.93 20.93 11.73
CA ARG A 232 26.20 21.44 12.32
C ARG A 232 26.89 20.41 13.21
N ASP A 233 26.11 19.53 13.82
CA ASP A 233 26.59 18.50 14.75
C ASP A 233 26.97 17.20 14.01
N LEU A 234 26.82 17.18 12.67
CA LEU A 234 27.24 16.05 11.85
C LEU A 234 28.77 15.98 11.74
N LYS A 235 29.29 14.76 11.83
CA LYS A 235 30.72 14.49 11.66
C LYS A 235 31.19 14.79 10.24
N ASN A 236 32.48 15.09 10.14
CA ASN A 236 33.15 15.23 8.85
C ASN A 236 33.59 13.84 8.35
N HIS A 237 33.68 13.68 7.03
CA HIS A 237 34.09 12.41 6.42
C HIS A 237 35.18 12.61 5.37
N ILE A 238 36.23 11.79 5.42
CA ILE A 238 37.09 11.49 4.29
C ILE A 238 36.60 10.21 3.64
N LEU A 239 36.43 10.23 2.31
CA LEU A 239 36.04 9.08 1.50
C LEU A 239 37.04 8.90 0.34
N ILE A 240 37.35 7.65 0.00
CA ILE A 240 38.16 7.32 -1.16
C ILE A 240 37.24 6.85 -2.30
N ALA A 241 37.29 7.55 -3.44
CA ALA A 241 36.72 7.03 -4.67
C ALA A 241 37.67 5.95 -5.24
N PRO A 242 37.17 4.72 -5.50
CA PRO A 242 37.99 3.64 -6.02
C PRO A 242 38.48 3.95 -7.45
N VAL A 243 39.43 3.16 -7.94
CA VAL A 243 39.91 3.33 -9.32
C VAL A 243 38.78 3.01 -10.28
N GLN A 244 38.35 4.02 -11.05
CA GLN A 244 37.25 3.90 -12.00
C GLN A 244 37.59 2.85 -13.07
N VAL A 245 36.71 1.86 -13.22
CA VAL A 245 36.84 0.84 -14.26
C VAL A 245 36.46 1.44 -15.62
N PRO A 246 37.39 1.57 -16.59
CA PRO A 246 37.08 2.14 -17.89
C PRO A 246 36.15 1.27 -18.71
N ARG A 247 35.43 1.90 -19.66
CA ARG A 247 34.79 1.18 -20.76
C ARG A 247 35.82 0.88 -21.84
N TYR A 248 36.53 -0.24 -21.69
CA TYR A 248 37.65 -0.62 -22.56
C TYR A 248 37.34 -0.56 -24.07
N ARG A 249 36.11 -0.89 -24.49
CA ARG A 249 35.68 -0.81 -25.90
C ARG A 249 35.61 0.60 -26.49
N LYS A 250 35.59 1.64 -25.66
CA LYS A 250 35.56 3.05 -26.06
C LYS A 250 36.92 3.74 -25.91
N LEU A 251 37.93 3.04 -25.39
CA LEU A 251 39.27 3.61 -25.25
C LEU A 251 39.93 3.74 -26.64
N SER A 252 40.73 4.79 -26.83
CA SER A 252 41.62 4.86 -27.99
C SER A 252 42.69 3.76 -27.92
N PRO A 253 43.26 3.31 -29.05
CA PRO A 253 44.25 2.23 -29.08
C PRO A 253 45.41 2.45 -28.08
N ALA A 254 46.03 3.63 -28.12
CA ALA A 254 47.12 3.99 -27.21
C ALA A 254 46.72 3.97 -25.72
N ARG A 255 45.45 4.24 -25.39
CA ARG A 255 44.95 4.15 -24.00
C ARG A 255 44.65 2.71 -23.60
N ALA A 256 44.14 1.90 -24.52
CA ALA A 256 43.80 0.50 -24.27
C ALA A 256 45.05 -0.36 -23.96
N GLU A 257 46.20 0.00 -24.52
CA GLU A 257 47.49 -0.66 -24.27
C GLU A 257 47.97 -0.47 -22.81
N VAL A 258 47.77 0.72 -22.24
CA VAL A 258 48.29 1.06 -20.90
C VAL A 258 47.24 0.92 -19.79
N LEU A 259 45.96 1.19 -20.09
CA LEU A 259 44.84 1.06 -19.13
C LEU A 259 44.25 -0.35 -19.22
N THR A 260 45.02 -1.34 -18.77
CA THR A 260 44.60 -2.75 -18.87
C THR A 260 43.65 -3.17 -17.74
N PRO A 261 42.73 -4.13 -17.99
CA PRO A 261 41.85 -4.66 -16.95
C PRO A 261 42.57 -5.30 -15.75
N SER A 262 43.79 -5.84 -15.95
CA SER A 262 44.60 -6.41 -14.87
C SER A 262 45.10 -5.32 -13.93
N LYS A 263 45.75 -4.27 -14.45
CA LYS A 263 46.25 -3.14 -13.66
C LYS A 263 45.15 -2.49 -12.82
N ILE A 264 44.00 -2.21 -13.43
CA ILE A 264 42.86 -1.59 -12.74
C ILE A 264 42.27 -2.50 -11.66
N ARG A 265 42.21 -3.81 -11.91
CA ARG A 265 41.70 -4.78 -10.93
C ARG A 265 42.67 -4.93 -9.76
N GLU A 266 43.96 -4.98 -10.01
CA GLU A 266 44.99 -5.13 -8.98
C GLU A 266 44.98 -3.96 -7.99
N MET A 267 44.90 -2.71 -8.49
CA MET A 267 44.78 -1.53 -7.65
C MET A 267 43.47 -1.49 -6.85
N ASN A 268 42.34 -1.87 -7.45
CA ASN A 268 41.07 -1.96 -6.72
C ASN A 268 41.06 -3.10 -5.68
N ASN A 269 41.72 -4.22 -5.97
CA ASN A 269 41.91 -5.32 -5.02
C ASN A 269 42.77 -4.87 -3.84
N HIS A 270 43.80 -4.04 -4.08
CA HIS A 270 44.59 -3.44 -3.01
C HIS A 270 43.71 -2.61 -2.07
N LEU A 271 42.87 -1.71 -2.60
CA LEU A 271 41.91 -0.94 -1.79
C LEU A 271 40.96 -1.84 -0.98
N ALA A 272 40.50 -2.95 -1.58
CA ALA A 272 39.60 -3.90 -0.92
C ALA A 272 40.31 -4.73 0.17
N SER A 273 41.63 -4.88 0.08
CA SER A 273 42.47 -5.62 1.04
C SER A 273 42.94 -4.78 2.23
N LEU A 274 42.67 -3.46 2.23
CA LEU A 274 43.02 -2.58 3.35
C LEU A 274 42.28 -3.00 4.64
N PRO A 275 42.86 -2.70 5.83
CA PRO A 275 42.19 -2.92 7.11
C PRO A 275 40.76 -2.38 7.12
N ARG A 276 39.85 -3.04 7.87
CA ARG A 276 38.40 -2.71 7.83
C ARG A 276 38.06 -1.23 8.03
N PRO A 277 38.66 -0.47 8.98
CA PRO A 277 38.36 0.95 9.12
C PRO A 277 38.66 1.72 7.81
N GLU A 278 39.81 1.45 7.21
CA GLU A 278 40.26 2.10 5.97
C GLU A 278 39.41 1.67 4.76
N SER A 279 39.23 0.37 4.54
CA SER A 279 38.45 -0.15 3.41
C SER A 279 36.96 0.22 3.50
N SER A 280 36.43 0.47 4.70
CA SER A 280 35.06 0.97 4.88
C SER A 280 34.84 2.41 4.39
N ARG A 281 35.92 3.19 4.19
CA ARG A 281 35.88 4.55 3.62
C ARG A 281 35.94 4.57 2.09
N VAL A 282 36.12 3.41 1.45
CA VAL A 282 36.22 3.30 0.00
C VAL A 282 34.82 3.12 -0.61
N VAL A 283 34.46 3.98 -1.56
CA VAL A 283 33.12 4.01 -2.18
C VAL A 283 33.02 3.02 -3.35
N PHE A 284 33.17 1.72 -3.07
CA PHE A 284 33.09 0.65 -4.09
C PHE A 284 31.77 0.63 -4.89
N ALA A 285 30.71 1.23 -4.38
CA ALA A 285 29.45 1.46 -5.09
C ALA A 285 29.67 2.18 -6.43
N TYR A 286 30.66 3.08 -6.54
CA TYR A 286 30.97 3.77 -7.81
C TYR A 286 31.38 2.81 -8.93
N ASN A 287 32.12 1.75 -8.60
CA ASN A 287 32.47 0.70 -9.56
C ASN A 287 31.31 -0.27 -9.81
N GLN A 288 30.32 -0.35 -8.90
CA GLN A 288 29.09 -1.12 -9.16
C GLN A 288 28.17 -0.40 -10.15
N MET A 289 28.12 0.94 -10.08
CA MET A 289 27.31 1.78 -10.96
C MET A 289 27.74 1.69 -12.43
N THR A 290 29.00 1.34 -12.70
CA THR A 290 29.58 1.23 -14.05
C THR A 290 29.80 -0.22 -14.52
N ARG A 291 29.20 -1.20 -13.83
CA ARG A 291 29.35 -2.63 -14.16
C ARG A 291 28.90 -2.99 -15.59
N PRO A 292 29.45 -4.09 -16.17
CA PRO A 292 28.99 -4.62 -17.45
C PRO A 292 27.47 -4.84 -17.46
N GLY A 293 26.78 -4.20 -18.41
CA GLY A 293 25.30 -4.15 -18.47
C GLY A 293 24.76 -2.73 -18.59
N THR A 294 25.55 -1.73 -18.18
CA THR A 294 25.21 -0.29 -18.28
C THR A 294 25.73 0.31 -19.59
N ARG A 295 25.12 -0.04 -20.73
CA ARG A 295 25.59 0.38 -22.07
C ARG A 295 25.74 1.91 -22.23
N HIS A 296 24.93 2.68 -21.49
CA HIS A 296 24.83 4.13 -21.59
C HIS A 296 25.57 4.90 -20.49
N ALA A 297 26.33 4.23 -19.62
CA ALA A 297 26.96 4.88 -18.46
C ALA A 297 28.12 5.82 -18.81
N PHE A 298 28.81 5.58 -19.93
CA PHE A 298 30.04 6.28 -20.30
C PHE A 298 29.84 7.25 -21.47
N GLU A 299 30.57 8.36 -21.39
CA GLU A 299 30.84 9.25 -22.53
C GLU A 299 31.71 8.54 -23.58
N ASP A 300 32.12 9.25 -24.62
CA ASP A 300 32.79 8.65 -25.78
C ASP A 300 34.25 8.27 -25.53
N THR A 301 34.89 8.88 -24.54
CA THR A 301 36.26 8.55 -24.13
C THR A 301 36.38 7.22 -23.40
N GLY A 302 35.27 6.66 -22.92
CA GLY A 302 35.24 5.46 -22.07
C GLY A 302 35.85 5.65 -20.67
N LEU A 303 36.30 6.86 -20.32
CA LEU A 303 36.85 7.17 -19.00
C LEU A 303 35.86 7.95 -18.15
N HIS A 304 35.14 8.91 -18.73
CA HIS A 304 34.16 9.76 -18.04
C HIS A 304 32.77 9.15 -18.11
N VAL A 305 32.00 9.30 -17.03
CA VAL A 305 30.61 8.81 -16.96
C VAL A 305 29.63 9.93 -17.26
N ARG A 306 28.43 9.62 -17.73
CA ARG A 306 27.43 10.66 -18.02
C ARG A 306 27.00 11.41 -16.75
N GLU A 307 26.62 12.67 -16.91
CA GLU A 307 26.21 13.58 -15.83
C GLU A 307 25.15 12.98 -14.90
N ALA A 308 24.08 12.38 -15.45
CA ALA A 308 23.03 11.72 -14.67
C ALA A 308 23.58 10.63 -13.71
N LEU A 309 24.63 9.90 -14.09
CA LEU A 309 25.26 8.91 -13.23
C LEU A 309 26.17 9.58 -12.18
N THR A 310 26.95 10.58 -12.59
CA THR A 310 27.82 11.37 -11.70
C THR A 310 27.04 12.03 -10.57
N GLU A 311 25.87 12.56 -10.90
CA GLU A 311 24.91 13.09 -9.96
C GLU A 311 24.55 12.08 -8.86
N ARG A 312 24.21 10.84 -9.23
CA ARG A 312 23.92 9.77 -8.26
C ARG A 312 25.14 9.37 -7.43
N LYS A 313 26.36 9.53 -7.96
CA LYS A 313 27.59 9.29 -7.18
C LYS A 313 27.74 10.31 -6.05
N ILE A 314 27.38 11.57 -6.27
CA ILE A 314 27.37 12.60 -5.21
C ILE A 314 26.34 12.28 -4.15
N ASP A 315 25.16 11.82 -4.55
CA ASP A 315 24.09 11.45 -3.60
C ASP A 315 24.57 10.38 -2.60
N ILE A 316 25.38 9.40 -3.00
CA ILE A 316 25.94 8.40 -2.08
C ILE A 316 26.72 9.05 -0.92
N ALA A 317 27.52 10.07 -1.22
CA ALA A 317 28.36 10.73 -0.22
C ALA A 317 27.54 11.68 0.66
N LEU A 318 26.56 12.38 0.08
CA LEU A 318 25.60 13.19 0.85
C LEU A 318 24.76 12.30 1.76
N ASN A 319 24.30 11.15 1.29
CA ASN A 319 23.52 10.21 2.10
C ASN A 319 24.27 9.72 3.33
N LEU A 320 25.58 9.50 3.22
CA LEU A 320 26.40 9.11 4.35
C LEU A 320 26.41 10.17 5.46
N ARG A 321 26.60 11.45 5.08
CA ARG A 321 26.75 12.54 6.06
C ARG A 321 25.41 13.13 6.48
N CYS A 322 24.58 13.51 5.52
CA CYS A 322 23.46 14.45 5.67
C CYS A 322 22.15 13.80 6.11
N ASN A 323 21.93 12.51 5.85
CA ASN A 323 20.63 11.88 6.07
C ASN A 323 20.14 11.98 7.52
N GLN A 324 21.04 11.86 8.50
CA GLN A 324 20.68 11.98 9.91
C GLN A 324 20.07 13.35 10.23
N GLY A 325 20.64 14.43 9.68
CA GLY A 325 20.11 15.80 9.86
C GLY A 325 18.83 16.06 9.05
N LEU A 326 18.72 15.45 7.86
CA LEU A 326 17.54 15.56 6.99
C LEU A 326 16.30 15.00 7.67
N VAL A 327 16.39 13.78 8.20
CA VAL A 327 15.29 13.09 8.88
C VAL A 327 14.84 13.86 10.14
N ARG A 328 15.73 14.58 10.82
CA ARG A 328 15.35 15.45 11.95
C ARG A 328 14.45 16.60 11.51
N ARG A 329 14.77 17.27 10.40
CA ARG A 329 14.06 18.47 9.91
C ARG A 329 12.77 18.12 9.19
N GLN A 330 12.81 17.09 8.35
CA GLN A 330 11.67 16.65 7.56
C GLN A 330 11.29 15.24 8.01
N PRO A 331 10.26 15.12 8.87
CA PRO A 331 9.98 13.88 9.53
C PRO A 331 9.32 12.79 8.65
N HIS A 332 9.95 12.41 7.54
CA HIS A 332 9.45 11.41 6.59
C HIS A 332 9.95 10.01 6.94
N TRP A 333 9.27 9.36 7.88
CA TRP A 333 9.77 8.11 8.43
C TRP A 333 9.76 6.99 7.40
N ASN A 334 10.91 6.35 7.25
CA ASN A 334 11.17 5.33 6.22
C ASN A 334 10.85 5.81 4.80
N ARG A 335 11.33 6.98 4.40
CA ARG A 335 11.66 7.21 2.99
C ARG A 335 13.16 6.98 2.80
N GLU A 336 13.97 7.73 3.53
CA GLU A 336 15.41 7.59 3.62
C GLU A 336 15.76 6.70 4.81
N THR A 337 16.63 5.71 4.60
CA THR A 337 16.94 4.70 5.63
C THR A 337 18.40 4.28 5.65
N CYS A 338 19.21 4.73 4.69
CA CYS A 338 20.66 4.57 4.73
C CYS A 338 21.27 5.62 5.67
N CYS A 339 22.16 5.21 6.58
CA CYS A 339 22.89 6.12 7.48
C CYS A 339 22.01 6.99 8.37
N VAL A 340 20.92 6.40 8.85
CA VAL A 340 19.99 7.04 9.78
C VAL A 340 19.79 6.16 11.01
N SER A 341 19.89 6.79 12.18
CA SER A 341 19.43 6.23 13.44
C SER A 341 17.92 6.38 13.60
N TYR A 342 17.22 5.32 13.97
CA TYR A 342 15.81 5.42 14.35
C TYR A 342 15.65 6.20 15.67
N PRO A 343 14.55 6.96 15.85
CA PRO A 343 14.33 7.76 17.04
C PRO A 343 14.19 6.91 18.29
N THR A 344 14.55 7.49 19.43
CA THR A 344 14.18 6.94 20.73
C THR A 344 12.66 6.96 20.88
N LEU A 345 12.09 5.86 21.35
CA LEU A 345 10.66 5.69 21.54
C LEU A 345 10.06 6.78 22.46
N ALA A 346 9.02 7.47 21.97
CA ALA A 346 8.22 8.38 22.79
C ALA A 346 7.62 7.65 24.00
N ARG A 347 7.32 8.36 25.09
CA ARG A 347 6.77 7.72 26.32
C ARG A 347 5.51 6.90 26.04
N GLY A 348 4.59 7.43 25.23
CA GLY A 348 3.37 6.72 24.82
C GLY A 348 3.64 5.47 23.96
N GLN A 349 4.61 5.54 23.04
CA GLN A 349 5.03 4.39 22.23
C GLN A 349 5.67 3.31 23.10
N ARG A 350 6.54 3.67 24.05
CA ARG A 350 7.17 2.74 25.00
C ARG A 350 6.12 1.98 25.80
N LEU A 351 5.15 2.70 26.38
CA LEU A 351 4.06 2.08 27.13
C LEU A 351 3.24 1.15 26.24
N THR A 352 2.88 1.59 25.03
CA THR A 352 2.11 0.80 24.06
C THR A 352 2.84 -0.50 23.69
N LEU A 353 4.11 -0.41 23.30
CA LEU A 353 4.91 -1.59 22.95
C LEU A 353 5.11 -2.54 24.13
N PHE A 354 5.29 -2.00 25.35
CA PHE A 354 5.39 -2.82 26.56
C PHE A 354 4.09 -3.59 26.84
N VAL A 355 2.93 -2.93 26.75
CA VAL A 355 1.62 -3.58 26.90
C VAL A 355 1.40 -4.66 25.84
N LEU A 356 1.74 -4.38 24.58
CA LEU A 356 1.65 -5.36 23.50
C LEU A 356 2.60 -6.56 23.74
N LEU A 357 3.81 -6.32 24.24
CA LEU A 357 4.75 -7.41 24.56
C LEU A 357 4.18 -8.34 25.62
N ILE A 358 3.61 -7.79 26.70
CA ILE A 358 2.95 -8.58 27.76
C ILE A 358 1.77 -9.36 27.19
N ALA A 359 0.93 -8.70 26.37
CA ALA A 359 -0.22 -9.35 25.75
C ALA A 359 0.16 -10.47 24.78
N ALA A 360 1.36 -10.43 24.17
CA ALA A 360 1.87 -11.48 23.29
C ALA A 360 2.38 -12.74 24.02
N LEU A 361 2.82 -12.62 25.29
CA LEU A 361 3.43 -13.73 26.05
C LEU A 361 2.57 -15.01 26.12
N PRO A 362 1.24 -14.95 26.39
CA PRO A 362 0.41 -16.16 26.44
C PRO A 362 0.39 -16.92 25.12
N VAL A 363 0.38 -16.21 23.98
CA VAL A 363 0.37 -16.82 22.64
C VAL A 363 1.71 -17.50 22.37
N VAL A 364 2.82 -16.82 22.64
CA VAL A 364 4.17 -17.40 22.49
C VAL A 364 4.33 -18.65 23.38
N PHE A 365 3.86 -18.58 24.62
CA PHE A 365 3.89 -19.70 25.55
C PHE A 365 3.07 -20.90 25.04
N THR A 366 1.85 -20.67 24.52
CA THR A 366 1.04 -21.74 23.93
C THR A 366 1.69 -22.38 22.70
N LEU A 367 2.37 -21.59 21.86
CA LEU A 367 3.13 -22.08 20.70
C LEU A 367 4.31 -22.94 21.13
N LEU A 368 5.12 -22.49 22.09
CA LEU A 368 6.28 -23.24 22.59
C LEU A 368 5.86 -24.57 23.25
N PHE A 369 4.74 -24.59 23.97
CA PHE A 369 4.20 -25.83 24.54
C PHE A 369 3.64 -26.78 23.49
N ALA A 370 2.98 -26.25 22.44
CA ALA A 370 2.53 -27.06 21.31
C ALA A 370 3.71 -27.70 20.55
N LEU A 371 4.83 -26.98 20.41
CA LEU A 371 6.06 -27.52 19.80
C LEU A 371 6.70 -28.63 20.65
N ARG A 372 6.49 -28.63 21.98
CA ARG A 372 6.93 -29.70 22.90
C ARG A 372 5.96 -30.88 23.00
N GLY A 373 4.91 -30.93 22.17
CA GLY A 373 3.94 -32.03 22.16
C GLY A 373 2.98 -32.08 23.35
N ALA A 374 2.98 -31.05 24.22
CA ALA A 374 2.15 -31.01 25.43
C ALA A 374 0.91 -30.12 25.25
N SER A 375 -0.28 -30.64 25.53
CA SER A 375 -1.54 -29.91 25.40
C SER A 375 -1.83 -29.00 26.61
N PHE A 376 -1.44 -27.72 26.53
CA PHE A 376 -1.79 -26.69 27.54
C PHE A 376 -3.28 -26.28 27.53
N SER A 377 -4.04 -26.66 26.49
CA SER A 377 -5.43 -26.21 26.25
C SER A 377 -6.47 -26.66 27.29
N ARG A 378 -6.10 -27.48 28.29
CA ARG A 378 -7.05 -27.99 29.30
C ARG A 378 -7.17 -27.14 30.57
N ARG A 379 -6.37 -26.08 30.76
CA ARG A 379 -6.30 -25.35 32.06
C ARG A 379 -6.88 -23.92 32.06
N LEU A 380 -7.29 -23.34 30.94
CA LEU A 380 -7.92 -22.01 30.89
C LEU A 380 -9.43 -22.09 30.66
N PRO A 381 -10.26 -21.30 31.37
CA PRO A 381 -11.69 -21.15 31.07
C PRO A 381 -11.89 -20.75 29.61
N SER A 382 -12.84 -21.41 28.93
CA SER A 382 -12.97 -21.32 27.47
C SER A 382 -13.24 -19.89 26.96
N SER A 383 -13.97 -19.03 27.65
CA SER A 383 -14.22 -17.66 27.18
C SER A 383 -13.00 -16.74 27.35
N THR A 384 -12.31 -16.83 28.49
CA THR A 384 -11.13 -16.02 28.81
C THR A 384 -9.95 -16.38 27.89
N GLY A 385 -9.82 -17.65 27.50
CA GLY A 385 -8.81 -18.11 26.55
C GLY A 385 -8.91 -17.47 25.16
N HIS A 386 -10.12 -17.28 24.61
CA HIS A 386 -10.28 -16.68 23.27
C HIS A 386 -9.85 -15.20 23.26
N LEU A 387 -10.21 -14.44 24.30
CA LEU A 387 -9.82 -13.03 24.41
C LEU A 387 -8.30 -12.86 24.51
N HIS A 388 -7.62 -13.65 25.35
CA HIS A 388 -6.16 -13.59 25.46
C HIS A 388 -5.46 -13.97 24.15
N MET A 389 -5.96 -14.99 23.44
CA MET A 389 -5.42 -15.35 22.13
C MET A 389 -5.62 -14.24 21.10
N ALA A 390 -6.81 -13.63 21.03
CA ALA A 390 -7.07 -12.52 20.12
C ALA A 390 -6.17 -11.31 20.40
N LEU A 391 -6.05 -10.90 21.67
CA LEU A 391 -5.19 -9.80 22.09
C LEU A 391 -3.71 -10.08 21.83
N GLY A 392 -3.23 -11.28 22.13
CA GLY A 392 -1.84 -11.64 21.89
C GLY A 392 -1.49 -11.71 20.41
N VAL A 393 -2.44 -12.15 19.58
CA VAL A 393 -2.25 -12.21 18.12
C VAL A 393 -2.25 -10.81 17.48
N ILE A 394 -3.15 -9.90 17.89
CA ILE A 394 -3.05 -8.47 17.51
C ILE A 394 -1.69 -7.91 17.93
N SER A 395 -1.26 -8.23 19.16
CA SER A 395 -0.01 -7.71 19.70
C SER A 395 1.21 -8.18 18.91
N ILE A 396 1.28 -9.46 18.53
CA ILE A 396 2.37 -9.97 17.69
C ILE A 396 2.38 -9.29 16.32
N VAL A 397 1.22 -9.05 15.70
CA VAL A 397 1.16 -8.34 14.41
C VAL A 397 1.65 -6.91 14.54
N VAL A 398 1.20 -6.16 15.54
CA VAL A 398 1.62 -4.77 15.72
C VAL A 398 3.12 -4.69 16.04
N LEU A 399 3.63 -5.59 16.88
CA LEU A 399 5.06 -5.71 17.16
C LEU A 399 5.87 -6.09 15.92
N TYR A 400 5.33 -6.97 15.07
CA TYR A 400 5.95 -7.30 13.80
C TYR A 400 5.98 -6.11 12.84
N CYS A 401 4.87 -5.38 12.68
CA CYS A 401 4.83 -4.15 11.88
C CYS A 401 5.84 -3.13 12.40
N TYR A 402 5.93 -2.96 13.72
CA TYR A 402 6.93 -2.10 14.34
C TYR A 402 8.36 -2.56 14.03
N ALA A 403 8.67 -3.85 14.17
CA ALA A 403 10.00 -4.38 13.87
C ALA A 403 10.34 -4.32 12.37
N ALA A 404 9.35 -4.52 11.50
CA ALA A 404 9.48 -4.46 10.06
C ALA A 404 9.75 -3.03 9.57
N ASP A 405 9.14 -2.04 10.22
CA ASP A 405 9.16 -0.66 9.76
C ASP A 405 10.14 0.24 10.53
N ARG A 406 10.17 0.16 11.86
CA ARG A 406 10.93 1.05 12.76
C ARG A 406 12.26 0.49 13.25
N ILE A 407 12.72 -0.62 12.69
CA ILE A 407 14.01 -1.24 13.00
C ILE A 407 14.73 -1.60 11.70
N GLN A 408 16.06 -1.55 11.69
CA GLN A 408 16.91 -1.98 10.56
C GLN A 408 17.02 -3.51 10.42
N LEU A 409 16.13 -4.25 11.11
CA LEU A 409 16.13 -5.71 11.10
C LEU A 409 15.84 -6.23 9.70
N PHE A 410 14.89 -5.63 8.98
CA PHE A 410 14.55 -6.06 7.62
C PHE A 410 15.18 -5.12 6.59
N PRO A 411 15.73 -5.67 5.48
CA PRO A 411 16.27 -4.84 4.42
C PRO A 411 15.16 -3.95 3.84
N LYS A 412 15.43 -2.65 3.79
CA LYS A 412 14.56 -1.67 3.14
C LYS A 412 14.94 -1.61 1.67
N ALA A 413 13.96 -1.67 0.80
CA ALA A 413 14.17 -1.58 -0.64
C ALA A 413 13.03 -0.74 -1.22
N GLU A 414 13.34 0.00 -2.27
CA GLU A 414 12.34 0.62 -3.14
C GLU A 414 11.40 -0.44 -3.68
N LYS A 415 10.11 -0.11 -3.80
CA LYS A 415 9.20 -1.02 -4.49
C LYS A 415 9.42 -0.83 -5.97
N ARG A 416 9.37 -1.94 -6.69
CA ARG A 416 9.63 -1.96 -8.13
C ARG A 416 8.33 -2.28 -8.83
N LEU A 417 7.99 -1.46 -9.81
CA LEU A 417 6.97 -1.80 -10.79
C LEU A 417 7.48 -2.97 -11.64
N SER A 418 6.90 -4.15 -11.44
CA SER A 418 7.13 -5.32 -12.29
C SER A 418 5.80 -5.78 -12.85
N ILE A 419 5.58 -5.52 -14.14
CA ILE A 419 4.36 -5.93 -14.83
C ILE A 419 4.27 -7.46 -14.86
N THR A 420 5.38 -8.15 -15.08
CA THR A 420 5.46 -9.61 -15.01
C THR A 420 5.12 -10.12 -13.61
N GLY A 421 5.63 -9.47 -12.57
CA GLY A 421 5.27 -9.74 -11.18
C GLY A 421 3.78 -9.54 -10.92
N LEU A 422 3.20 -8.42 -11.37
CA LEU A 422 1.78 -8.11 -11.22
C LEU A 422 0.90 -9.15 -11.94
N VAL A 423 1.17 -9.46 -13.21
CA VAL A 423 0.44 -10.47 -13.97
C VAL A 423 0.55 -11.85 -13.32
N THR A 424 1.72 -12.21 -12.79
CA THR A 424 1.92 -13.47 -12.08
C THR A 424 1.09 -13.53 -10.79
N VAL A 425 1.10 -12.46 -9.99
CA VAL A 425 0.30 -12.37 -8.74
C VAL A 425 -1.19 -12.42 -9.04
N LEU A 426 -1.66 -11.64 -10.01
CA LEU A 426 -3.08 -11.63 -10.40
C LEU A 426 -3.51 -12.97 -11.01
N GLY A 427 -2.70 -13.55 -11.90
CA GLY A 427 -2.96 -14.84 -12.54
C GLY A 427 -2.99 -16.01 -11.54
N THR A 428 -2.03 -16.06 -10.63
CA THR A 428 -2.01 -17.09 -9.57
C THR A 428 -3.18 -16.91 -8.59
N THR A 429 -3.51 -15.68 -8.20
CA THR A 429 -4.69 -15.38 -7.36
C THR A 429 -5.98 -15.79 -8.07
N ALA A 430 -6.11 -15.53 -9.37
CA ALA A 430 -7.25 -15.95 -10.17
C ALA A 430 -7.37 -17.47 -10.26
N ALA A 431 -6.27 -18.18 -10.53
CA ALA A 431 -6.24 -19.64 -10.59
C ALA A 431 -6.63 -20.28 -9.25
N LEU A 432 -6.02 -19.85 -8.14
CA LEU A 432 -6.35 -20.34 -6.80
C LEU A 432 -7.80 -20.02 -6.42
N SER A 433 -8.30 -18.86 -6.82
CA SER A 433 -9.70 -18.48 -6.58
C SER A 433 -10.66 -19.37 -7.38
N ALA A 434 -10.37 -19.65 -8.64
CA ALA A 434 -11.17 -20.55 -9.49
C ALA A 434 -11.25 -21.97 -8.90
N LEU A 435 -10.15 -22.50 -8.38
CA LEU A 435 -10.10 -23.79 -7.68
C LEU A 435 -10.95 -23.80 -6.39
N SER A 436 -11.28 -22.63 -5.84
CA SER A 436 -12.07 -22.48 -4.62
C SER A 436 -13.59 -22.36 -4.84
N LEU A 437 -14.07 -22.56 -6.09
CA LEU A 437 -15.48 -22.41 -6.44
C LEU A 437 -16.38 -23.36 -5.63
N ARG A 438 -17.39 -22.80 -4.96
CA ARG A 438 -18.41 -23.55 -4.22
C ARG A 438 -19.80 -23.23 -4.74
N LYS A 439 -20.58 -24.28 -5.04
CA LYS A 439 -22.01 -24.19 -5.34
C LYS A 439 -22.82 -24.54 -4.09
N ARG A 440 -23.81 -23.71 -3.78
CA ARG A 440 -24.79 -23.93 -2.72
C ARG A 440 -25.79 -24.99 -3.21
N GLY A 441 -25.76 -26.19 -2.62
CA GLY A 441 -26.71 -27.26 -2.91
C GLY A 441 -28.12 -26.84 -2.51
N GLY A 442 -29.07 -26.89 -3.46
CA GLY A 442 -30.48 -26.69 -3.14
C GLY A 442 -30.99 -27.86 -2.31
N SER A 443 -31.72 -27.58 -1.23
CA SER A 443 -32.52 -28.60 -0.52
C SER A 443 -33.55 -29.18 -1.48
N ARG A 444 -33.19 -30.22 -2.22
CA ARG A 444 -34.16 -31.16 -2.78
C ARG A 444 -34.69 -31.98 -1.61
N GLY A 445 -35.96 -31.77 -1.26
CA GLY A 445 -36.70 -32.68 -0.40
C GLY A 445 -36.57 -34.09 -0.95
N ARG A 446 -35.83 -34.95 -0.24
CA ARG A 446 -35.82 -36.39 -0.49
C ARG A 446 -37.05 -36.97 0.18
N ASN A 447 -38.16 -36.99 -0.57
CA ASN A 447 -39.13 -38.07 -0.42
C ASN A 447 -38.40 -39.35 -0.82
N ALA A 448 -37.99 -40.16 0.15
CA ALA A 448 -37.56 -41.52 -0.10
C ALA A 448 -38.82 -42.40 -0.19
N PRO A 449 -39.00 -43.20 -1.27
CA PRO A 449 -40.05 -44.20 -1.29
C PRO A 449 -39.69 -45.31 -0.31
N GLY A 450 -40.70 -45.79 0.42
CA GLY A 450 -40.56 -46.87 1.38
C GLY A 450 -39.95 -48.12 0.76
N ARG A 451 -38.95 -48.67 1.44
CA ARG A 451 -38.59 -50.09 1.36
C ARG A 451 -38.42 -50.58 2.78
N GLY A 452 -39.34 -51.44 3.19
CA GLY A 452 -39.40 -51.99 4.54
C GLY A 452 -38.22 -52.92 4.85
N ARG A 453 -37.88 -52.97 6.14
CA ARG A 453 -37.53 -54.19 6.88
C ARG A 453 -37.53 -53.92 8.40
N PRO A 454 -37.77 -54.94 9.24
CA PRO A 454 -38.43 -54.79 10.52
C PRO A 454 -37.48 -54.57 11.72
N ALA A 455 -38.14 -54.28 12.84
CA ALA A 455 -37.62 -53.96 14.17
C ALA A 455 -36.58 -54.94 14.77
N SER A 456 -35.73 -54.40 15.65
CA SER A 456 -35.38 -55.00 16.94
C SER A 456 -34.64 -54.00 17.85
N SER A 457 -35.13 -53.91 19.10
CA SER A 457 -34.45 -53.68 20.41
C SER A 457 -33.18 -52.81 20.52
N ALA A 458 -32.87 -52.09 21.60
CA ALA A 458 -33.50 -51.67 22.86
C ALA A 458 -32.49 -50.72 23.57
N ALA A 459 -32.94 -50.12 24.68
CA ALA A 459 -32.17 -49.55 25.80
C ALA A 459 -31.70 -48.07 25.76
N THR A 460 -32.62 -47.20 26.20
CA THR A 460 -32.56 -46.38 27.43
C THR A 460 -31.22 -45.78 27.89
N THR A 461 -31.09 -44.44 27.83
CA THR A 461 -30.70 -43.63 29.00
C THR A 461 -31.23 -42.20 28.89
N THR A 462 -31.97 -41.80 29.92
CA THR A 462 -32.63 -40.50 30.14
C THR A 462 -31.66 -39.41 30.61
N ARG A 463 -31.81 -38.17 30.12
CA ARG A 463 -31.41 -36.91 30.80
C ARG A 463 -32.11 -35.70 30.13
N PRO A 464 -32.29 -34.57 30.85
CA PRO A 464 -33.60 -33.97 31.03
C PRO A 464 -33.91 -32.83 30.06
N SER A 465 -35.22 -32.69 29.84
CA SER A 465 -35.94 -31.53 29.29
C SER A 465 -35.31 -30.19 29.72
N ARG A 466 -34.84 -29.42 28.74
CA ARG A 466 -34.54 -27.99 28.90
C ARG A 466 -35.52 -27.20 28.05
N SER A 467 -36.59 -26.78 28.71
CA SER A 467 -37.46 -25.63 28.40
C SER A 467 -37.44 -25.16 26.94
N SER A 468 -38.38 -25.69 26.16
CA SER A 468 -38.84 -25.11 24.90
C SER A 468 -39.12 -23.61 25.11
N MET A 469 -38.23 -22.76 24.60
CA MET A 469 -38.53 -21.35 24.46
C MET A 469 -39.71 -21.26 23.50
N ARG A 470 -40.85 -20.81 24.03
CA ARG A 470 -42.13 -20.62 23.36
C ARG A 470 -41.89 -19.91 22.03
N VAL A 471 -41.86 -20.68 20.93
CA VAL A 471 -41.86 -20.16 19.57
C VAL A 471 -43.18 -19.42 19.43
N VAL A 472 -43.12 -18.10 19.25
CA VAL A 472 -44.30 -17.32 18.86
C VAL A 472 -44.75 -17.85 17.50
N PRO A 473 -45.97 -18.39 17.36
CA PRO A 473 -46.49 -18.80 16.06
C PRO A 473 -46.65 -17.53 15.21
N GLY A 474 -45.85 -17.36 14.15
CA GLY A 474 -45.97 -16.22 13.23
C GLY A 474 -44.68 -15.64 12.64
N SER A 475 -43.48 -16.06 13.05
CA SER A 475 -42.26 -15.59 12.38
C SER A 475 -42.11 -16.26 10.99
N PRO A 476 -42.03 -15.52 9.88
CA PRO A 476 -41.92 -16.10 8.54
C PRO A 476 -40.63 -16.93 8.42
N GLN A 477 -40.75 -18.20 8.01
CA GLN A 477 -39.60 -19.00 7.59
C GLN A 477 -38.95 -18.31 6.38
N TYR A 478 -37.77 -17.75 6.61
CA TYR A 478 -37.03 -16.95 5.64
C TYR A 478 -36.23 -17.87 4.72
N ASN A 479 -36.58 -17.89 3.43
CA ASN A 479 -35.83 -18.65 2.42
C ASN A 479 -34.57 -17.85 2.04
N GLU A 480 -33.38 -18.30 2.47
CA GLU A 480 -32.10 -17.60 2.22
C GLU A 480 -31.80 -17.39 0.71
N ASP A 481 -32.44 -18.16 -0.17
CA ASP A 481 -32.38 -18.02 -1.64
C ASP A 481 -32.98 -16.70 -2.19
N THR A 482 -33.71 -15.95 -1.36
CA THR A 482 -34.42 -14.72 -1.77
C THR A 482 -33.64 -13.43 -1.49
N VAL A 483 -32.50 -13.49 -0.79
CA VAL A 483 -31.66 -12.33 -0.48
C VAL A 483 -31.06 -11.74 -1.76
N PHE A 484 -31.11 -10.40 -1.90
CA PHE A 484 -30.53 -9.66 -3.03
C PHE A 484 -29.00 -9.87 -3.10
N LEU A 485 -28.27 -9.52 -2.03
CA LEU A 485 -26.84 -9.74 -1.95
C LEU A 485 -26.52 -10.64 -0.74
N PRO A 486 -26.32 -11.96 -0.94
CA PRO A 486 -25.92 -12.87 0.12
C PRO A 486 -24.59 -12.46 0.77
N ARG A 487 -24.37 -12.89 2.01
CA ARG A 487 -23.17 -12.50 2.77
C ARG A 487 -21.90 -13.02 2.10
N GLU A 488 -21.94 -14.24 1.57
CA GLU A 488 -20.83 -14.90 0.91
C GLU A 488 -20.41 -14.16 -0.37
N VAL A 489 -21.38 -13.65 -1.14
CA VAL A 489 -21.12 -12.86 -2.36
C VAL A 489 -20.56 -11.48 -2.00
N SER A 490 -21.11 -10.85 -0.95
CA SER A 490 -20.60 -9.57 -0.45
C SER A 490 -19.16 -9.68 0.03
N ASP A 491 -18.84 -10.77 0.75
CA ASP A 491 -17.49 -11.02 1.23
C ASP A 491 -16.58 -11.45 0.06
N GLU A 492 -17.06 -12.15 -0.97
CA GLU A 492 -16.27 -12.41 -2.18
C GLU A 492 -15.84 -11.11 -2.88
N TRP A 493 -16.79 -10.18 -3.06
CA TRP A 493 -16.51 -8.88 -3.68
C TRP A 493 -15.48 -8.07 -2.88
N LYS A 494 -15.63 -8.01 -1.55
CA LYS A 494 -14.63 -7.39 -0.67
C LYS A 494 -13.25 -8.06 -0.77
N GLY A 495 -13.19 -9.37 -0.96
CA GLY A 495 -11.94 -10.09 -1.10
C GLY A 495 -11.19 -9.71 -2.37
N TRP A 496 -11.90 -9.65 -3.49
CA TRP A 496 -11.32 -9.20 -4.76
C TRP A 496 -10.81 -7.77 -4.69
N MET A 497 -11.60 -6.88 -4.10
CA MET A 497 -11.19 -5.50 -3.85
C MET A 497 -9.92 -5.45 -2.98
N GLN A 498 -9.83 -6.28 -1.94
CA GLN A 498 -8.67 -6.29 -1.04
C GLN A 498 -7.43 -6.82 -1.74
N ALA A 499 -7.58 -7.88 -2.54
CA ALA A 499 -6.48 -8.44 -3.32
C ALA A 499 -5.93 -7.42 -4.33
N LEU A 500 -6.82 -6.65 -4.95
CA LEU A 500 -6.44 -5.61 -5.90
C LEU A 500 -5.72 -4.44 -5.22
N VAL A 501 -6.24 -3.94 -4.09
CA VAL A 501 -5.57 -2.91 -3.29
C VAL A 501 -4.17 -3.37 -2.90
N LEU A 502 -4.03 -4.59 -2.37
CA LEU A 502 -2.72 -5.12 -1.99
C LEU A 502 -1.78 -5.28 -3.17
N ALA A 503 -2.25 -5.76 -4.33
CA ALA A 503 -1.42 -5.95 -5.51
C ALA A 503 -0.92 -4.61 -6.08
N LEU A 504 -1.78 -3.59 -6.13
CA LEU A 504 -1.43 -2.26 -6.65
C LEU A 504 -0.52 -1.49 -5.69
N SER A 505 -0.84 -1.48 -4.39
CA SER A 505 -0.02 -0.82 -3.36
C SER A 505 1.34 -1.50 -3.17
N PHE A 506 1.46 -2.80 -3.47
CA PHE A 506 2.74 -3.49 -3.44
C PHE A 506 3.69 -3.05 -4.56
N GLN A 507 3.15 -2.65 -5.71
CA GLN A 507 3.89 -2.30 -6.92
C GLN A 507 4.08 -0.77 -7.09
N GLU A 508 3.73 0.04 -6.08
CA GLU A 508 3.74 1.53 -6.15
C GLU A 508 2.99 2.06 -7.38
N LEU A 509 1.88 1.41 -7.72
CA LEU A 509 1.05 1.84 -8.84
C LEU A 509 0.05 2.94 -8.45
N SER A 510 -0.05 3.30 -7.18
CA SER A 510 -1.00 4.31 -6.68
C SER A 510 -0.86 5.67 -7.37
N ASP A 511 0.35 6.04 -7.78
CA ASP A 511 0.61 7.33 -8.45
C ASP A 511 0.35 7.29 -9.95
N GLN A 512 0.19 6.09 -10.52
CA GLN A 512 -0.20 5.95 -11.91
C GLN A 512 -1.69 6.30 -12.05
N PRO A 513 -2.06 7.21 -12.98
CA PRO A 513 -3.44 7.68 -13.11
C PRO A 513 -4.46 6.55 -13.24
N TRP A 514 -4.12 5.49 -13.98
CA TRP A 514 -5.04 4.38 -14.21
C TRP A 514 -5.34 3.58 -12.94
N ALA A 515 -4.33 3.33 -12.12
CA ALA A 515 -4.41 2.56 -10.89
C ALA A 515 -5.05 3.39 -9.77
N TYR A 516 -4.75 4.70 -9.72
CA TYR A 516 -5.46 5.65 -8.86
C TYR A 516 -6.99 5.60 -9.07
N LYS A 517 -7.44 5.74 -10.33
CA LYS A 517 -8.88 5.68 -10.69
C LYS A 517 -9.51 4.34 -10.27
N LEU A 518 -8.77 3.24 -10.43
CA LEU A 518 -9.23 1.91 -10.05
C LEU A 518 -9.35 1.75 -8.53
N LEU A 519 -8.37 2.23 -7.75
CA LEU A 519 -8.42 2.24 -6.29
C LEU A 519 -9.57 3.11 -5.74
N ARG A 520 -9.88 4.22 -6.41
CA ARG A 520 -11.05 5.06 -6.09
C ARG A 520 -12.35 4.30 -6.32
N LEU A 521 -12.50 3.63 -7.46
CA LEU A 521 -13.67 2.78 -7.73
C LEU A 521 -13.83 1.63 -6.70
N VAL A 522 -12.71 1.03 -6.26
CA VAL A 522 -12.70 0.03 -5.20
C VAL A 522 -13.19 0.62 -3.87
N SER A 523 -12.72 1.81 -3.50
CA SER A 523 -13.14 2.51 -2.28
C SER A 523 -14.65 2.80 -2.27
N ALA A 524 -15.19 3.30 -3.38
CA ALA A 524 -16.62 3.47 -3.61
C ALA A 524 -17.39 2.15 -3.40
N GLY A 525 -16.90 1.05 -3.99
CA GLY A 525 -17.47 -0.29 -3.82
C GLY A 525 -17.52 -0.76 -2.37
N TYR A 526 -16.44 -0.54 -1.61
CA TYR A 526 -16.44 -0.88 -0.18
C TYR A 526 -17.47 -0.09 0.62
N LEU A 527 -17.58 1.22 0.37
CA LEU A 527 -18.56 2.07 1.06
C LEU A 527 -19.98 1.66 0.74
N PHE A 528 -20.27 1.30 -0.51
CA PHE A 528 -21.57 0.74 -0.91
C PHE A 528 -21.92 -0.50 -0.10
N ILE A 529 -21.00 -1.48 -0.02
CA ILE A 529 -21.26 -2.73 0.73
C ILE A 529 -21.37 -2.45 2.23
N CYS A 530 -20.57 -1.51 2.75
CA CYS A 530 -20.61 -1.10 4.15
C CYS A 530 -22.00 -0.55 4.52
N THR A 531 -22.48 0.47 3.81
CA THR A 531 -23.79 1.07 4.10
C THR A 531 -24.94 0.13 3.79
N TYR A 532 -24.87 -0.65 2.70
CA TYR A 532 -25.85 -1.70 2.39
C TYR A 532 -25.99 -2.71 3.53
N GLY A 533 -24.86 -3.21 4.03
CA GLY A 533 -24.83 -4.20 5.11
C GLY A 533 -25.39 -3.66 6.43
N HIS A 534 -24.98 -2.45 6.82
CA HIS A 534 -25.46 -1.81 8.04
C HIS A 534 -26.94 -1.44 7.97
N ALA A 535 -27.40 -0.88 6.84
CA ALA A 535 -28.80 -0.55 6.60
C ALA A 535 -29.68 -1.81 6.58
N THR A 536 -29.26 -2.87 5.89
CA THR A 536 -29.97 -4.16 5.86
C THR A 536 -30.15 -4.73 7.25
N TYR A 537 -29.10 -4.71 8.09
CA TYR A 537 -29.21 -5.17 9.47
C TYR A 537 -30.16 -4.27 10.28
N LEU A 538 -30.05 -2.94 10.19
CA LEU A 538 -30.90 -1.99 10.93
C LEU A 538 -32.39 -2.17 10.61
N LEU A 539 -32.71 -2.37 9.32
CA LEU A 539 -34.08 -2.61 8.86
C LEU A 539 -34.61 -3.98 9.29
N ARG A 540 -33.77 -5.02 9.30
CA ARG A 540 -34.17 -6.39 9.68
C ARG A 540 -34.32 -6.60 11.18
N THR A 541 -33.35 -6.12 11.95
CA THR A 541 -33.28 -6.37 13.40
C THR A 541 -34.00 -5.31 14.23
N GLY A 542 -34.11 -4.08 13.70
CA GLY A 542 -34.59 -2.94 14.46
C GLY A 542 -33.66 -2.50 15.60
N ASP A 543 -32.42 -3.00 15.66
CA ASP A 543 -31.46 -2.63 16.70
C ASP A 543 -30.71 -1.34 16.35
N TYR A 544 -31.20 -0.24 16.92
CA TYR A 544 -30.59 1.10 16.86
C TYR A 544 -29.93 1.50 18.18
N SER A 545 -29.47 0.55 18.99
CA SER A 545 -28.84 0.82 20.28
C SER A 545 -27.51 1.57 20.14
N LEU A 546 -27.19 2.42 21.12
CA LEU A 546 -25.86 3.04 21.23
C LEU A 546 -24.76 2.00 21.46
N ARG A 547 -25.09 0.87 22.10
CA ARG A 547 -24.18 -0.28 22.25
C ARG A 547 -23.63 -0.74 20.90
N ARG A 548 -24.51 -0.85 19.90
CA ARG A 548 -24.11 -1.23 18.55
C ARG A 548 -23.23 -0.18 17.88
N VAL A 549 -23.55 1.09 18.05
CA VAL A 549 -22.70 2.20 17.55
C VAL A 549 -21.29 2.07 18.14
N ALA A 550 -21.17 1.95 19.46
CA ALA A 550 -19.88 1.78 20.12
C ALA A 550 -19.11 0.55 19.61
N THR A 551 -19.79 -0.59 19.43
CA THR A 551 -19.15 -1.82 18.93
C THR A 551 -18.63 -1.67 17.50
N VAL A 552 -19.41 -1.06 16.59
CA VAL A 552 -18.99 -0.87 15.20
C VAL A 552 -17.86 0.14 15.10
N VAL A 553 -17.97 1.28 15.79
CA VAL A 553 -16.93 2.32 15.81
C VAL A 553 -15.62 1.76 16.38
N TRP A 554 -15.69 1.03 17.51
CA TRP A 554 -14.53 0.36 18.08
C TRP A 554 -13.90 -0.62 17.08
N ARG A 555 -14.71 -1.49 16.47
CA ARG A 555 -14.22 -2.49 15.50
C ARG A 555 -13.49 -1.85 14.33
N LEU A 556 -14.01 -0.77 13.77
CA LEU A 556 -13.40 -0.11 12.60
C LEU A 556 -12.10 0.62 12.95
N ASN A 557 -11.99 1.18 14.16
CA ASN A 557 -10.91 2.12 14.49
C ASN A 557 -9.86 1.57 15.47
N ALA A 558 -10.12 0.49 16.21
CA ALA A 558 -9.22 0.01 17.26
C ALA A 558 -7.84 -0.37 16.72
N LEU A 559 -7.77 -1.15 15.64
CA LEU A 559 -6.49 -1.56 15.04
C LEU A 559 -5.70 -0.37 14.45
N PRO A 560 -6.29 0.49 13.58
CA PRO A 560 -5.62 1.71 13.11
C PRO A 560 -5.11 2.60 14.25
N PHE A 561 -5.88 2.72 15.33
CA PHE A 561 -5.50 3.51 16.50
C PHE A 561 -4.29 2.91 17.24
N ILE A 562 -4.33 1.61 17.55
CA ILE A 562 -3.22 0.90 18.20
C ILE A 562 -1.97 0.96 17.31
N LEU A 563 -2.12 0.76 16.01
CA LEU A 563 -1.02 0.80 15.05
C LEU A 563 -0.42 2.21 14.96
N SER A 564 -1.25 3.26 14.88
CA SER A 564 -0.77 4.66 14.90
C SER A 564 0.04 4.97 16.16
N MET A 565 -0.46 4.53 17.33
CA MET A 565 0.21 4.71 18.61
C MET A 565 1.53 3.92 18.71
N ALA A 566 1.57 2.67 18.23
CA ALA A 566 2.78 1.87 18.24
C ALA A 566 3.85 2.42 17.27
N MET A 567 3.41 2.86 16.09
CA MET A 567 4.28 3.32 15.00
C MET A 567 4.71 4.79 15.15
N GLY A 568 4.06 5.54 16.04
CA GLY A 568 4.28 6.99 16.19
C GLY A 568 3.95 7.77 14.93
N THR A 569 2.95 7.30 14.18
CA THR A 569 2.50 7.94 12.93
C THR A 569 1.26 8.78 13.18
N ASN A 570 1.05 9.78 12.32
CA ASN A 570 -0.20 10.51 12.31
C ASN A 570 -1.35 9.56 11.98
N GLY A 571 -2.42 9.62 12.78
CA GLY A 571 -3.64 8.83 12.56
C GLY A 571 -4.34 9.14 11.23
N THR A 572 -3.93 10.21 10.54
CA THR A 572 -4.38 10.60 9.19
C THR A 572 -4.04 9.54 8.14
N LEU A 573 -2.97 8.77 8.33
CA LEU A 573 -2.50 7.73 7.39
C LEU A 573 -3.59 6.67 7.07
N TYR A 574 -4.43 6.33 8.04
CA TYR A 574 -5.49 5.34 7.86
C TYR A 574 -6.84 6.01 7.55
N HIS A 575 -6.99 6.50 6.33
CA HIS A 575 -8.18 7.26 5.91
C HIS A 575 -9.46 6.41 5.80
N PHE A 576 -9.37 5.19 5.27
CA PHE A 576 -10.55 4.36 5.00
C PHE A 576 -11.40 4.03 6.24
N PRO A 577 -10.83 3.64 7.41
CA PRO A 577 -11.60 3.47 8.65
C PRO A 577 -12.40 4.69 9.10
N ARG A 578 -11.83 5.91 8.96
CA ARG A 578 -12.52 7.16 9.28
C ARG A 578 -13.72 7.37 8.36
N LEU A 579 -13.50 7.18 7.05
CA LEU A 579 -14.51 7.27 6.01
C LEU A 579 -15.67 6.28 6.26
N ALA A 580 -15.36 5.01 6.53
CA ALA A 580 -16.35 3.99 6.86
C ALA A 580 -17.14 4.32 8.14
N THR A 581 -16.46 4.86 9.16
CA THR A 581 -17.11 5.28 10.41
C THR A 581 -18.08 6.42 10.18
N PHE A 582 -17.68 7.45 9.43
CA PHE A 582 -18.53 8.58 9.08
C PHE A 582 -19.80 8.10 8.34
N TRP A 583 -19.65 7.31 7.29
CA TRP A 583 -20.79 6.83 6.50
C TRP A 583 -21.68 5.83 7.24
N PHE A 584 -21.12 5.06 8.18
CA PHE A 584 -21.91 4.26 9.12
C PHE A 584 -22.77 5.15 10.03
N LEU A 585 -22.22 6.22 10.61
CA LEU A 585 -22.96 7.14 11.47
C LEU A 585 -24.05 7.90 10.70
N VAL A 586 -23.78 8.32 9.46
CA VAL A 586 -24.80 8.90 8.56
C VAL A 586 -25.92 7.88 8.33
N THR A 587 -25.58 6.64 7.95
CA THR A 587 -26.56 5.57 7.73
C THR A 587 -27.41 5.29 8.98
N TRP A 588 -26.77 5.20 10.15
CA TRP A 588 -27.45 4.97 11.42
C TRP A 588 -28.40 6.14 11.75
N SER A 589 -27.94 7.38 11.62
CA SER A 589 -28.72 8.58 11.92
C SER A 589 -29.94 8.68 10.99
N THR A 590 -29.74 8.51 9.68
CA THR A 590 -30.82 8.54 8.68
C THR A 590 -31.89 7.51 9.00
N LEU A 591 -31.53 6.28 9.38
CA LEU A 591 -32.53 5.25 9.70
C LEU A 591 -33.11 5.39 11.12
N ARG A 592 -32.39 5.98 12.07
CA ARG A 592 -32.82 6.16 13.47
C ARG A 592 -33.83 7.30 13.65
N ILE A 593 -33.64 8.41 12.94
CA ILE A 593 -34.50 9.60 13.07
C ILE A 593 -35.93 9.26 12.64
N SER A 594 -36.91 9.55 13.50
CA SER A 594 -38.35 9.36 13.22
C SER A 594 -38.75 7.96 12.70
N ARG A 595 -38.10 6.91 13.22
CA ARG A 595 -38.25 5.51 12.77
C ARG A 595 -39.69 5.00 12.68
N ARG A 596 -40.54 5.32 13.67
CA ARG A 596 -41.91 4.77 13.79
C ARG A 596 -42.85 5.32 12.71
N ARG A 597 -42.61 6.55 12.26
CA ARG A 597 -43.51 7.28 11.36
C ARG A 597 -43.08 7.23 9.89
N PHE A 598 -41.77 7.26 9.63
CA PHE A 598 -41.25 7.40 8.27
C PHE A 598 -40.57 6.16 7.69
N ASN A 599 -40.17 5.16 8.50
CA ASN A 599 -39.55 3.94 7.96
C ASN A 599 -40.58 2.88 7.52
N SER A 600 -41.86 3.05 7.88
CA SER A 600 -42.95 2.16 7.49
C SER A 600 -43.38 2.35 6.03
N SER A 601 -43.29 3.58 5.51
CA SER A 601 -43.58 3.92 4.12
C SER A 601 -42.29 4.02 3.30
N PRO A 602 -42.16 3.32 2.16
CA PRO A 602 -40.95 3.39 1.33
C PRO A 602 -40.70 4.77 0.75
N SER A 603 -41.76 5.53 0.38
CA SER A 603 -41.61 6.89 -0.17
C SER A 603 -40.97 7.84 0.83
N ASN A 604 -41.42 7.78 2.09
CA ASN A 604 -40.87 8.57 3.18
C ASN A 604 -39.41 8.22 3.48
N LEU A 605 -39.05 6.95 3.32
CA LEU A 605 -37.67 6.50 3.53
C LEU A 605 -36.74 6.96 2.40
N ILE A 606 -37.19 6.94 1.14
CA ILE A 606 -36.44 7.52 0.02
C ILE A 606 -36.25 9.03 0.21
N LEU A 607 -37.29 9.75 0.64
CA LEU A 607 -37.19 11.18 0.94
C LEU A 607 -36.14 11.46 2.02
N LYS A 608 -36.06 10.62 3.07
CA LYS A 608 -35.02 10.73 4.09
C LYS A 608 -33.61 10.49 3.54
N ILE A 609 -33.45 9.56 2.61
CA ILE A 609 -32.16 9.31 1.95
C ILE A 609 -31.77 10.53 1.10
N ALA A 610 -32.71 11.10 0.34
CA ALA A 610 -32.47 12.31 -0.45
C ALA A 610 -32.11 13.52 0.45
N ALA A 611 -32.83 13.70 1.56
CA ALA A 611 -32.53 14.73 2.56
C ALA A 611 -31.15 14.52 3.20
N ALA A 612 -30.77 13.27 3.51
CA ALA A 612 -29.45 12.95 4.02
C ALA A 612 -28.35 13.25 2.97
N ALA A 613 -28.58 12.95 1.69
CA ALA A 613 -27.66 13.26 0.60
C ALA A 613 -27.45 14.77 0.42
N PHE A 614 -28.55 15.54 0.46
CA PHE A 614 -28.49 17.00 0.45
C PHE A 614 -27.71 17.54 1.65
N PHE A 615 -28.03 17.08 2.86
CA PHE A 615 -27.36 17.50 4.09
C PHE A 615 -25.85 17.19 4.07
N THR A 616 -25.45 15.98 3.69
CA THR A 616 -24.01 15.63 3.58
C THR A 616 -23.30 16.48 2.52
N THR A 617 -23.98 16.80 1.42
CA THR A 617 -23.40 17.66 0.37
C THR A 617 -23.20 19.08 0.88
N ALA A 618 -24.19 19.66 1.57
CA ALA A 618 -24.08 20.97 2.19
C ALA A 618 -22.98 21.01 3.27
N LEU A 619 -22.87 19.96 4.09
CA LEU A 619 -21.80 19.81 5.07
C LEU A 619 -20.41 19.90 4.42
N PHE A 620 -20.19 19.18 3.32
CA PHE A 620 -18.89 19.18 2.62
C PHE A 620 -18.54 20.50 1.91
N SER A 621 -19.53 21.35 1.65
CA SER A 621 -19.31 22.72 1.18
C SER A 621 -18.90 23.68 2.30
N SER A 622 -19.10 23.31 3.57
CA SER A 622 -18.85 24.20 4.71
C SER A 622 -17.49 23.97 5.38
N LYS A 623 -16.47 24.74 4.98
CA LYS A 623 -15.15 24.72 5.65
C LYS A 623 -15.21 25.04 7.17
N PRO A 624 -16.01 26.01 7.65
CA PRO A 624 -16.01 26.39 9.07
C PRO A 624 -16.36 25.26 10.04
N ILE A 625 -17.20 24.31 9.62
CA ILE A 625 -17.60 23.17 10.46
C ILE A 625 -16.41 22.23 10.70
N PHE A 626 -15.62 21.95 9.65
CA PHE A 626 -14.42 21.12 9.76
C PHE A 626 -13.32 21.83 10.56
N ASP A 627 -13.15 23.13 10.38
CA ASP A 627 -12.21 23.93 11.20
C ASP A 627 -12.60 23.92 12.69
N PHE A 628 -13.90 24.02 13.00
CA PHE A 628 -14.40 23.89 14.36
C PHE A 628 -14.12 22.49 14.95
N LEU A 629 -14.39 21.43 14.18
CA LEU A 629 -14.10 20.06 14.61
C LEU A 629 -12.61 19.84 14.87
N GLY A 630 -11.74 20.40 14.01
CA GLY A 630 -10.29 20.39 14.19
C GLY A 630 -9.85 21.05 15.49
N ARG A 631 -10.42 22.23 15.82
CA ARG A 631 -10.15 22.91 17.09
C ARG A 631 -10.58 22.10 18.31
N VAL A 632 -11.75 21.46 18.26
CA VAL A 632 -12.24 20.58 19.33
C VAL A 632 -11.33 19.38 19.52
N LEU A 633 -10.90 18.74 18.42
CA LEU A 633 -9.96 17.61 18.48
C LEU A 633 -8.60 18.02 19.04
N ALA A 634 -8.05 19.15 18.58
CA ALA A 634 -6.79 19.69 19.08
C ALA A 634 -6.85 20.04 20.58
N ALA A 635 -8.00 20.52 21.07
CA ALA A 635 -8.22 20.79 22.49
C ALA A 635 -8.32 19.51 23.34
N MET A 636 -8.93 18.44 22.81
CA MET A 636 -9.06 17.15 23.52
C MET A 636 -7.77 16.32 23.48
N ALA A 637 -6.96 16.46 22.43
CA ALA A 637 -5.73 15.71 22.23
C ALA A 637 -4.62 16.60 21.63
N PRO A 638 -3.85 17.29 22.48
CA PRO A 638 -2.73 18.12 22.04
C PRO A 638 -1.73 17.30 21.21
N GLY A 639 -1.41 17.76 20.00
CA GLY A 639 -0.48 17.09 19.09
C GLY A 639 -1.14 16.29 17.95
N THR A 640 -2.47 16.26 17.83
CA THR A 640 -3.12 15.68 16.65
C THR A 640 -3.03 16.62 15.44
N VAL A 641 -2.37 16.18 14.38
CA VAL A 641 -2.37 16.88 13.08
C VAL A 641 -3.72 16.64 12.40
N TYR A 642 -4.56 17.68 12.33
CA TYR A 642 -5.85 17.66 11.66
C TYR A 642 -5.89 18.72 10.56
N ASN A 643 -5.96 18.27 9.30
CA ASN A 643 -6.16 19.16 8.15
C ASN A 643 -7.63 19.10 7.72
N ALA A 644 -8.36 20.20 7.92
CA ALA A 644 -9.76 20.32 7.57
C ALA A 644 -10.02 20.12 6.07
N ASP A 645 -9.15 20.64 5.21
CA ASP A 645 -9.30 20.55 3.76
C ASP A 645 -9.09 19.11 3.27
N SER A 646 -8.07 18.42 3.77
CA SER A 646 -7.83 17.01 3.44
C SER A 646 -9.00 16.12 3.87
N VAL A 647 -9.51 16.29 5.10
CA VAL A 647 -10.62 15.48 5.62
C VAL A 647 -11.92 15.77 4.86
N ARG A 648 -12.20 17.04 4.59
CA ARG A 648 -13.37 17.46 3.81
C ARG A 648 -13.34 16.88 2.40
N TRP A 649 -12.19 16.97 1.75
CA TRP A 649 -11.97 16.40 0.42
C TRP A 649 -12.19 14.89 0.42
N GLU A 650 -11.55 14.14 1.34
CA GLU A 650 -11.68 12.68 1.47
C GLU A 650 -13.15 12.23 1.62
N LEU A 651 -13.93 12.91 2.46
CA LEU A 651 -15.33 12.58 2.68
C LEU A 651 -16.23 12.91 1.47
N SER A 652 -15.84 13.91 0.67
CA SER A 652 -16.64 14.39 -0.46
C SER A 652 -16.55 13.52 -1.72
N MET A 653 -15.43 12.80 -1.89
CA MET A 653 -15.10 12.03 -3.09
C MET A 653 -16.15 10.96 -3.44
N ASP A 654 -16.65 10.24 -2.44
CA ASP A 654 -17.59 9.13 -2.63
C ASP A 654 -19.04 9.50 -2.24
N ARG A 655 -19.39 10.78 -2.11
CA ARG A 655 -20.58 11.24 -1.36
C ARG A 655 -21.93 10.64 -1.73
N PHE A 656 -22.13 10.14 -2.96
CA PHE A 656 -23.42 9.59 -3.40
C PHE A 656 -23.52 8.06 -3.26
N VAL A 657 -22.41 7.34 -3.39
CA VAL A 657 -22.37 5.87 -3.37
C VAL A 657 -22.89 5.26 -2.06
N PRO A 658 -22.53 5.78 -0.87
CA PRO A 658 -23.07 5.34 0.42
C PRO A 658 -24.59 5.40 0.48
N HIS A 659 -25.21 6.48 -0.02
CA HIS A 659 -26.67 6.65 -0.06
C HIS A 659 -27.34 5.65 -0.99
N LEU A 660 -26.71 5.34 -2.14
CA LEU A 660 -27.17 4.28 -3.03
C LEU A 660 -27.10 2.89 -2.38
N GLY A 661 -26.08 2.63 -1.55
CA GLY A 661 -26.02 1.41 -0.74
C GLY A 661 -27.17 1.28 0.25
N VAL A 662 -27.55 2.39 0.92
CA VAL A 662 -28.74 2.43 1.79
C VAL A 662 -30.02 2.22 0.97
N LEU A 663 -30.16 2.88 -0.18
CA LEU A 663 -31.31 2.72 -1.07
C LEU A 663 -31.46 1.27 -1.55
N ALA A 664 -30.36 0.63 -1.98
CA ALA A 664 -30.36 -0.77 -2.37
C ALA A 664 -30.80 -1.70 -1.21
N ALA A 665 -30.38 -1.40 0.02
CA ALA A 665 -30.82 -2.14 1.21
C ALA A 665 -32.33 -1.97 1.47
N VAL A 666 -32.86 -0.76 1.30
CA VAL A 666 -34.31 -0.48 1.42
C VAL A 666 -35.11 -1.24 0.38
N LEU A 667 -34.73 -1.14 -0.90
CA LEU A 667 -35.41 -1.84 -1.99
C LEU A 667 -35.34 -3.36 -1.80
N ALA A 668 -34.18 -3.91 -1.44
CA ALA A 668 -34.02 -5.32 -1.15
C ALA A 668 -34.84 -5.79 0.07
N HIS A 669 -34.96 -4.95 1.10
CA HIS A 669 -35.79 -5.25 2.26
C HIS A 669 -37.28 -5.27 1.87
N ARG A 670 -37.77 -4.26 1.15
CA ARG A 670 -39.16 -4.20 0.65
C ARG A 670 -39.49 -5.37 -0.26
N ALA A 671 -38.58 -5.73 -1.17
CA ALA A 671 -38.74 -6.86 -2.07
C ALA A 671 -38.96 -8.18 -1.30
N ASN A 672 -38.19 -8.40 -0.24
CA ASN A 672 -38.34 -9.56 0.62
C ASN A 672 -39.66 -9.56 1.40
N VAL A 673 -40.09 -8.38 1.90
CA VAL A 673 -41.39 -8.24 2.56
C VAL A 673 -42.52 -8.62 1.62
N ILE A 674 -42.54 -8.07 0.39
CA ILE A 674 -43.55 -8.38 -0.64
C ILE A 674 -43.56 -9.88 -0.97
N LYS A 675 -42.39 -10.47 -1.27
CA LYS A 675 -42.28 -11.91 -1.56
C LYS A 675 -42.81 -12.77 -0.42
N SER A 676 -42.43 -12.47 0.82
CA SER A 676 -42.86 -13.23 2.00
C SER A 676 -44.36 -13.09 2.28
N ALA A 677 -44.93 -11.90 2.04
CA ALA A 677 -46.36 -11.65 2.19
C ALA A 677 -47.16 -12.43 1.13
N TYR A 678 -46.73 -12.39 -0.12
CA TYR A 678 -47.34 -13.14 -1.21
C TYR A 678 -47.26 -14.66 -0.98
N ALA A 679 -46.10 -15.18 -0.58
CA ALA A 679 -45.94 -16.61 -0.27
C ALA A 679 -46.84 -17.06 0.90
N ARG A 680 -46.99 -16.24 1.95
CA ARG A 680 -47.94 -16.52 3.05
C ARG A 680 -49.39 -16.53 2.58
N ARG A 681 -49.78 -15.58 1.72
CA ARG A 681 -51.12 -15.56 1.12
C ARG A 681 -51.39 -16.81 0.29
N GLN A 682 -50.43 -17.25 -0.52
CA GLN A 682 -50.54 -18.48 -1.30
C GLN A 682 -50.64 -19.73 -0.40
N ALA A 683 -49.83 -19.82 0.65
CA ALA A 683 -49.88 -20.93 1.60
C ALA A 683 -51.23 -20.99 2.35
N ALA A 684 -51.76 -19.83 2.77
CA ALA A 684 -53.08 -19.74 3.41
C ALA A 684 -54.21 -20.18 2.44
N GLN A 685 -54.14 -19.76 1.17
CA GLN A 685 -55.10 -20.17 0.15
C GLN A 685 -55.01 -21.67 -0.18
N ALA A 686 -53.80 -22.25 -0.15
CA ALA A 686 -53.61 -23.69 -0.33
C ALA A 686 -54.23 -24.50 0.82
N HIS A 687 -54.05 -24.06 2.07
CA HIS A 687 -54.67 -24.70 3.24
C HIS A 687 -56.20 -24.67 3.21
N ILE A 688 -56.80 -23.59 2.70
CA ILE A 688 -58.27 -23.48 2.54
C ILE A 688 -58.79 -24.46 1.47
N ARG A 689 -57.97 -24.83 0.49
CA ARG A 689 -58.35 -25.75 -0.61
C ARG A 689 -58.18 -27.24 -0.26
N SER A 690 -57.49 -27.59 0.82
CA SER A 690 -57.31 -28.98 1.27
C SER A 690 -57.64 -29.12 2.76
N PRO A 691 -58.89 -29.44 3.14
CA PRO A 691 -59.20 -29.81 4.52
C PRO A 691 -58.43 -31.09 4.90
N LEU A 692 -57.98 -31.18 6.15
CA LEU A 692 -57.38 -32.40 6.70
C LEU A 692 -58.34 -33.60 6.56
N PRO A 693 -57.84 -34.82 6.36
CA PRO A 693 -58.69 -36.00 6.35
C PRO A 693 -59.29 -36.19 7.75
N GLY A 694 -60.63 -36.09 7.86
CA GLY A 694 -61.38 -36.37 9.09
C GLY A 694 -62.26 -35.24 9.64
N THR A 695 -62.31 -34.05 9.03
CA THR A 695 -63.30 -33.03 9.42
C THR A 695 -64.67 -33.35 8.79
N PRO A 696 -65.75 -33.53 9.57
CA PRO A 696 -67.08 -33.79 9.01
C PRO A 696 -67.56 -32.60 8.18
N MET A 697 -68.03 -32.88 6.96
CA MET A 697 -68.78 -31.91 6.16
C MET A 697 -70.15 -31.67 6.83
N SER A 698 -70.28 -30.58 7.58
CA SER A 698 -71.59 -30.15 8.08
C SER A 698 -72.28 -29.22 7.07
N VAL A 699 -73.41 -29.71 6.55
CA VAL A 699 -74.61 -29.03 6.04
C VAL A 699 -74.51 -28.26 4.70
N PRO A 700 -75.28 -28.66 3.66
CA PRO A 700 -75.45 -27.87 2.44
C PRO A 700 -76.49 -26.77 2.70
N GLY A 701 -76.05 -25.54 2.94
CA GLY A 701 -76.99 -24.44 3.19
C GLY A 701 -76.42 -23.14 3.75
N GLN A 702 -75.15 -22.82 3.50
CA GLN A 702 -74.64 -21.45 3.71
C GLN A 702 -73.78 -21.07 2.52
N LEU A 703 -74.00 -19.85 2.03
CA LEU A 703 -73.32 -19.25 0.88
C LEU A 703 -71.85 -19.68 0.85
N ARG A 704 -71.47 -20.45 -0.18
CA ARG A 704 -70.08 -20.40 -0.65
C ARG A 704 -69.80 -18.91 -0.89
N PRO A 705 -68.87 -18.26 -0.18
CA PRO A 705 -68.36 -17.00 -0.68
C PRO A 705 -67.85 -17.34 -2.08
N ARG A 706 -68.29 -16.59 -3.10
CA ARG A 706 -67.66 -16.63 -4.42
C ARG A 706 -66.17 -16.38 -4.16
N LEU A 707 -65.40 -17.47 -4.05
CA LEU A 707 -63.95 -17.43 -4.11
C LEU A 707 -63.67 -17.07 -5.57
N LEU A 708 -63.75 -15.77 -5.84
CA LEU A 708 -63.20 -15.15 -7.02
C LEU A 708 -61.83 -15.78 -7.20
N GLN A 709 -61.74 -16.59 -8.25
CA GLN A 709 -60.50 -17.02 -8.84
C GLN A 709 -59.87 -15.72 -9.32
N ASP A 710 -59.15 -15.07 -8.40
CA ASP A 710 -58.51 -13.77 -8.58
C ASP A 710 -57.40 -13.97 -9.63
N ARG A 711 -57.80 -13.97 -10.90
CA ARG A 711 -56.95 -13.84 -12.08
C ARG A 711 -56.45 -12.39 -12.23
N GLY A 712 -56.33 -11.66 -11.12
CA GLY A 712 -55.64 -10.38 -11.11
C GLY A 712 -54.14 -10.60 -11.37
N PRO A 713 -53.43 -9.61 -11.94
CA PRO A 713 -51.99 -9.69 -12.16
C PRO A 713 -51.27 -10.01 -10.83
N MET A 714 -50.35 -10.99 -10.86
CA MET A 714 -49.68 -11.52 -9.65
C MET A 714 -49.05 -10.40 -8.80
N ALA A 715 -48.55 -9.35 -9.45
CA ALA A 715 -48.01 -8.16 -8.82
C ALA A 715 -49.04 -7.43 -7.92
N ALA A 716 -50.28 -7.23 -8.40
CA ALA A 716 -51.32 -6.57 -7.62
C ALA A 716 -51.72 -7.38 -6.37
N ALA A 717 -51.83 -8.70 -6.52
CA ALA A 717 -52.09 -9.61 -5.41
C ALA A 717 -50.96 -9.62 -4.36
N ALA A 718 -49.70 -9.52 -4.81
CA ALA A 718 -48.53 -9.44 -3.92
C ALA A 718 -48.46 -8.13 -3.13
N VAL A 719 -48.80 -7.00 -3.74
CA VAL A 719 -48.84 -5.67 -3.08
C VAL A 719 -49.97 -5.63 -2.05
N ALA A 720 -51.16 -6.11 -2.43
CA ALA A 720 -52.30 -6.22 -1.52
C ALA A 720 -51.98 -7.12 -0.31
N ALA A 721 -51.27 -8.24 -0.53
CA ALA A 721 -50.81 -9.12 0.55
C ALA A 721 -49.81 -8.42 1.50
N ALA A 722 -49.00 -7.49 0.99
CA ALA A 722 -48.04 -6.72 1.78
C ALA A 722 -48.67 -5.53 2.54
N GLY A 723 -49.97 -5.27 2.34
CA GLY A 723 -50.70 -4.21 3.05
C GLY A 723 -50.20 -2.80 2.74
N SER A 724 -49.71 -2.55 1.53
CA SER A 724 -49.15 -1.26 1.12
C SER A 724 -49.78 -0.75 -0.16
N ASN A 725 -50.10 0.54 -0.22
CA ASN A 725 -50.60 1.22 -1.42
C ASN A 725 -49.54 2.11 -2.10
N SER A 726 -48.26 1.98 -1.74
CA SER A 726 -47.22 2.85 -2.28
C SER A 726 -46.94 2.57 -3.77
N ALA A 727 -46.68 3.61 -4.56
CA ALA A 727 -46.27 3.48 -5.96
C ALA A 727 -44.97 2.66 -6.11
N ILE A 728 -44.05 2.78 -5.14
CA ILE A 728 -42.78 2.06 -5.11
C ILE A 728 -43.01 0.56 -4.93
N ASP A 729 -43.87 0.14 -3.99
CA ASP A 729 -44.15 -1.28 -3.81
C ASP A 729 -44.90 -1.86 -5.01
N ARG A 730 -45.74 -1.07 -5.70
CA ARG A 730 -46.36 -1.47 -6.97
C ARG A 730 -45.32 -1.68 -8.08
N ALA A 731 -44.42 -0.74 -8.27
CA ALA A 731 -43.33 -0.87 -9.24
C ALA A 731 -42.41 -2.05 -8.91
N LEU A 732 -42.07 -2.22 -7.63
CA LEU A 732 -41.24 -3.33 -7.16
C LEU A 732 -41.94 -4.68 -7.34
N ALA A 733 -43.25 -4.77 -7.09
CA ALA A 733 -44.00 -6.01 -7.29
C ALA A 733 -44.16 -6.36 -8.78
N ALA A 734 -44.36 -5.37 -9.65
CA ALA A 734 -44.34 -5.56 -11.10
C ALA A 734 -42.97 -6.07 -11.59
N PHE A 735 -41.89 -5.61 -10.95
CA PHE A 735 -40.54 -6.14 -11.20
C PHE A 735 -40.31 -7.53 -10.58
N LEU A 736 -40.90 -7.86 -9.44
CA LEU A 736 -40.69 -9.17 -8.81
C LEU A 736 -41.52 -10.29 -9.46
N PHE A 737 -42.66 -9.93 -10.04
CA PHE A 737 -43.61 -10.81 -10.71
C PHE A 737 -43.97 -10.21 -12.07
N PRO A 738 -43.03 -10.21 -13.03
CA PRO A 738 -43.27 -9.61 -14.33
C PRO A 738 -44.34 -10.40 -15.10
N ASP A 739 -45.30 -9.69 -15.68
CA ASP A 739 -46.23 -10.24 -16.66
C ASP A 739 -45.46 -10.56 -17.97
N GLU A 740 -46.04 -11.37 -18.86
CA GLU A 740 -45.38 -11.79 -20.12
C GLU A 740 -44.87 -10.60 -20.97
N ALA A 741 -45.51 -9.43 -20.87
CA ALA A 741 -45.10 -8.20 -21.54
C ALA A 741 -43.83 -7.54 -20.97
N LEU A 742 -43.50 -7.74 -19.68
CA LEU A 742 -42.31 -7.18 -19.03
C LEU A 742 -41.13 -8.16 -18.95
N ALA A 743 -41.34 -9.44 -19.29
CA ALA A 743 -40.29 -10.45 -19.36
C ALA A 743 -39.08 -10.10 -20.26
N PRO A 744 -39.23 -9.44 -21.44
CA PRO A 744 -38.08 -9.09 -22.29
C PRO A 744 -37.22 -7.92 -21.76
N ILE A 745 -37.67 -7.19 -20.74
CA ILE A 745 -36.94 -6.04 -20.17
C ILE A 745 -35.72 -6.50 -19.35
N TYR A 746 -35.78 -7.69 -18.73
CA TYR A 746 -34.68 -8.25 -17.93
C TYR A 746 -33.38 -8.48 -18.71
N PRO A 747 -33.38 -9.18 -19.86
CA PRO A 747 -32.16 -9.34 -20.65
C PRO A 747 -31.63 -7.99 -21.17
N GLY A 748 -32.49 -7.03 -21.50
CA GLY A 748 -32.08 -5.66 -21.88
C GLY A 748 -31.38 -4.91 -20.75
N LEU A 749 -31.94 -4.91 -19.54
CA LEU A 749 -31.31 -4.32 -18.35
C LEU A 749 -29.99 -5.03 -17.97
N LEU A 750 -29.93 -6.35 -18.15
CA LEU A 750 -28.72 -7.13 -17.93
C LEU A 750 -27.65 -6.76 -18.95
N ALA A 751 -28.00 -6.65 -20.24
CA ALA A 751 -27.08 -6.24 -21.31
C ALA A 751 -26.53 -4.82 -21.09
N LEU A 752 -27.40 -3.86 -20.75
CA LEU A 752 -26.99 -2.50 -20.40
C LEU A 752 -26.05 -2.49 -19.18
N SER A 753 -26.35 -3.31 -18.17
CA SER A 753 -25.47 -3.48 -17.01
C SER A 753 -24.12 -4.10 -17.40
N PHE A 754 -24.09 -5.08 -18.31
CA PHE A 754 -22.84 -5.67 -18.80
C PHE A 754 -22.00 -4.68 -19.63
N LEU A 755 -22.63 -3.74 -20.35
CA LEU A 755 -21.94 -2.72 -21.16
C LEU A 755 -21.40 -1.54 -20.33
N ASN A 756 -22.06 -1.18 -19.22
CA ASN A 756 -21.64 -0.05 -18.37
C ASN A 756 -20.22 -0.20 -17.81
N PHE A 757 -19.80 -1.42 -17.45
CA PHE A 757 -18.47 -1.62 -16.88
C PHE A 757 -17.37 -1.39 -17.94
N PRO A 758 -17.37 -2.07 -19.12
CA PRO A 758 -16.46 -1.74 -20.22
C PRO A 758 -16.48 -0.27 -20.63
N LEU A 759 -17.66 0.37 -20.73
CA LEU A 759 -17.78 1.77 -21.11
C LEU A 759 -17.11 2.70 -20.09
N PHE A 760 -17.31 2.47 -18.79
CA PHE A 760 -16.63 3.23 -17.74
C PHE A 760 -15.11 3.12 -17.88
N PHE A 761 -14.57 1.91 -18.10
CA PHE A 761 -13.12 1.71 -18.26
C PHE A 761 -12.60 2.30 -19.58
N LEU A 762 -13.34 2.16 -20.68
CA LEU A 762 -12.97 2.73 -21.98
C LEU A 762 -12.87 4.26 -21.90
N GLU A 763 -13.87 4.91 -21.34
CA GLU A 763 -13.88 6.37 -21.19
C GLU A 763 -12.83 6.85 -20.20
N THR A 764 -12.77 6.28 -19.00
CA THR A 764 -11.91 6.81 -17.94
C THR A 764 -10.45 6.39 -18.06
N GLN A 765 -10.13 5.30 -18.75
CA GLN A 765 -8.76 4.76 -18.83
C GLN A 765 -8.11 4.93 -20.21
N LEU A 766 -8.86 4.75 -21.30
CA LEU A 766 -8.29 4.73 -22.65
C LEU A 766 -8.34 6.09 -23.36
N ASN A 767 -9.25 6.98 -22.97
CA ASN A 767 -9.29 8.33 -23.50
C ASN A 767 -8.19 9.19 -22.82
N SER A 768 -7.06 9.33 -23.51
CA SER A 768 -5.80 9.91 -22.99
C SER A 768 -5.81 11.42 -22.78
N GLY A 769 -6.91 12.12 -23.08
CA GLY A 769 -7.05 13.55 -22.86
C GLY A 769 -7.34 13.90 -21.39
N TRP A 770 -8.56 14.34 -21.13
CA TRP A 770 -8.98 15.01 -19.89
C TRP A 770 -8.81 14.16 -18.63
N TRP A 771 -8.88 12.83 -18.77
CA TRP A 771 -8.89 11.92 -17.64
C TRP A 771 -7.49 11.65 -17.06
N GLN A 772 -6.40 12.07 -17.70
CA GLN A 772 -5.06 11.92 -17.12
C GLN A 772 -4.79 12.93 -16.00
N ASP A 773 -5.49 14.07 -16.01
CA ASP A 773 -5.43 15.04 -14.92
C ASP A 773 -6.24 14.53 -13.71
N ARG A 774 -5.54 14.40 -12.58
CA ARG A 774 -6.11 13.92 -11.32
C ARG A 774 -7.18 14.87 -10.78
N ALA A 775 -7.00 16.18 -10.90
CA ALA A 775 -7.95 17.17 -10.39
C ALA A 775 -9.27 17.13 -11.16
N LEU A 776 -9.20 17.00 -12.50
CA LEU A 776 -10.39 16.86 -13.34
C LEU A 776 -11.14 15.56 -13.06
N TYR A 777 -10.42 14.44 -12.91
CA TYR A 777 -11.04 13.17 -12.54
C TYR A 777 -11.71 13.26 -11.17
N ASP A 778 -11.04 13.83 -10.17
CA ASP A 778 -11.55 13.92 -8.80
C ASP A 778 -12.83 14.77 -8.72
N ALA A 779 -12.96 15.82 -9.54
CA ALA A 779 -14.18 16.62 -9.62
C ALA A 779 -15.40 15.84 -10.14
N VAL A 780 -15.18 14.91 -11.08
CA VAL A 780 -16.24 14.16 -11.75
C VAL A 780 -16.52 12.81 -11.08
N HIS A 781 -15.52 12.22 -10.42
CA HIS A 781 -15.58 10.90 -9.78
C HIS A 781 -16.84 10.65 -8.92
N PRO A 782 -17.28 11.59 -8.03
CA PRO A 782 -18.45 11.35 -7.19
C PRO A 782 -19.71 11.01 -7.98
N TYR A 783 -19.83 11.53 -9.20
CA TYR A 783 -21.01 11.37 -10.06
C TYR A 783 -20.91 10.11 -10.92
N ILE A 784 -19.73 9.78 -11.42
CA ILE A 784 -19.53 8.66 -12.36
C ILE A 784 -19.29 7.32 -11.66
N SER A 785 -18.75 7.30 -10.43
CA SER A 785 -18.42 6.06 -9.72
C SER A 785 -19.66 5.24 -9.31
N CYS A 786 -20.81 5.90 -9.20
CA CYS A 786 -22.10 5.28 -8.88
C CYS A 786 -22.50 4.20 -9.90
N ALA A 787 -22.32 4.48 -11.19
CA ALA A 787 -22.75 3.60 -12.27
C ALA A 787 -22.11 2.20 -12.22
N PRO A 788 -20.77 2.04 -12.28
CA PRO A 788 -20.14 0.73 -12.22
C PRO A 788 -20.40 -0.02 -10.91
N VAL A 789 -20.47 0.67 -9.77
CA VAL A 789 -20.74 0.05 -8.46
C VAL A 789 -22.16 -0.52 -8.39
N VAL A 790 -23.17 0.26 -8.77
CA VAL A 790 -24.57 -0.20 -8.79
C VAL A 790 -24.77 -1.28 -9.83
N THR A 791 -24.20 -1.12 -11.02
CA THR A 791 -24.21 -2.13 -12.08
C THR A 791 -23.64 -3.46 -11.58
N TYR A 792 -22.49 -3.47 -10.91
CA TYR A 792 -21.92 -4.69 -10.36
C TYR A 792 -22.84 -5.32 -9.30
N ALA A 793 -23.41 -4.50 -8.41
CA ALA A 793 -24.36 -4.98 -7.39
C ALA A 793 -25.62 -5.60 -8.02
N LEU A 794 -26.14 -5.02 -9.11
CA LEU A 794 -27.28 -5.55 -9.86
C LEU A 794 -26.91 -6.83 -10.63
N LEU A 795 -25.73 -6.90 -11.25
CA LEU A 795 -25.28 -8.12 -11.92
C LEU A 795 -25.06 -9.25 -10.91
N ARG A 796 -24.45 -9.00 -9.77
CA ARG A 796 -24.22 -10.05 -8.76
C ARG A 796 -25.44 -10.40 -7.92
N GLY A 797 -26.30 -9.42 -7.61
CA GLY A 797 -27.47 -9.60 -6.75
C GLY A 797 -28.81 -9.79 -7.48
N GLY A 798 -28.92 -9.31 -8.72
CA GLY A 798 -30.11 -9.36 -9.56
C GLY A 798 -30.13 -10.51 -10.57
N SER A 799 -28.97 -11.10 -10.92
CA SER A 799 -28.89 -12.22 -11.87
C SER A 799 -29.61 -13.48 -11.38
N TYR A 800 -29.91 -14.38 -12.34
CA TYR A 800 -30.48 -15.72 -12.15
C TYR A 800 -30.00 -16.38 -10.85
N THR A 801 -30.91 -17.06 -10.14
CA THR A 801 -30.64 -17.81 -8.90
C THR A 801 -29.39 -18.69 -8.95
N SER A 802 -28.99 -19.14 -10.15
CA SER A 802 -27.77 -19.91 -10.42
C SER A 802 -26.47 -19.19 -10.06
N VAL A 803 -26.36 -17.88 -10.31
CA VAL A 803 -25.14 -17.08 -10.04
C VAL A 803 -25.04 -16.71 -8.57
N ARG A 804 -26.16 -16.44 -7.90
CA ARG A 804 -26.22 -16.17 -6.45
C ARG A 804 -25.91 -17.40 -5.59
N ARG A 805 -26.06 -18.60 -6.16
CA ARG A 805 -25.74 -19.87 -5.49
C ARG A 805 -24.27 -20.27 -5.62
N ALA A 806 -23.46 -19.57 -6.42
CA ALA A 806 -22.04 -19.85 -6.60
C ALA A 806 -21.18 -18.71 -6.04
N HIS A 807 -20.18 -19.06 -5.23
CA HIS A 807 -19.18 -18.11 -4.74
C HIS A 807 -17.79 -18.72 -4.73
N LEU A 808 -16.77 -17.88 -4.78
CA LEU A 808 -15.37 -18.26 -4.63
C LEU A 808 -14.99 -18.21 -3.15
N ALA A 809 -14.64 -19.36 -2.57
CA ALA A 809 -14.43 -19.46 -1.13
C ALA A 809 -13.18 -18.71 -0.63
N LEU A 810 -12.14 -18.61 -1.46
CA LEU A 810 -10.88 -17.94 -1.10
C LEU A 810 -11.03 -16.41 -1.07
N PRO A 811 -11.53 -15.72 -2.11
CA PRO A 811 -11.88 -14.31 -2.01
C PRO A 811 -12.92 -14.03 -0.91
N ALA A 812 -13.93 -14.89 -0.74
CA ALA A 812 -14.89 -14.71 0.36
C ALA A 812 -14.24 -14.79 1.75
N ALA A 813 -13.22 -15.62 1.92
CA ALA A 813 -12.45 -15.66 3.16
C ALA A 813 -11.66 -14.36 3.38
N LEU A 814 -11.02 -13.83 2.33
CA LEU A 814 -10.28 -12.56 2.36
C LEU A 814 -11.20 -11.35 2.60
N GLY A 815 -12.43 -11.36 2.09
CA GLY A 815 -13.33 -10.22 2.31
C GLY A 815 -13.98 -10.16 3.68
N ARG A 816 -14.01 -11.26 4.44
CA ARG A 816 -14.47 -11.25 5.84
C ARG A 816 -13.60 -10.37 6.75
N ILE A 817 -12.37 -10.14 6.33
CA ILE A 817 -11.28 -9.49 7.06
C ILE A 817 -10.73 -8.25 6.33
N ALA A 818 -11.24 -7.94 5.13
CA ALA A 818 -10.73 -6.85 4.29
C ALA A 818 -10.66 -5.50 5.01
N LEU A 819 -11.67 -5.14 5.79
CA LEU A 819 -11.70 -3.88 6.55
C LEU A 819 -10.61 -3.82 7.63
N GLU A 820 -10.23 -4.98 8.17
CA GLU A 820 -9.23 -5.12 9.23
C GLU A 820 -7.81 -5.25 8.62
N SER A 821 -7.68 -5.70 7.36
CA SER A 821 -6.40 -5.70 6.64
C SER A 821 -6.14 -4.43 5.82
N HIS A 822 -7.13 -3.57 5.58
CA HIS A 822 -6.94 -2.30 4.85
C HIS A 822 -5.88 -1.37 5.47
N PRO A 823 -5.70 -1.27 6.80
CA PRO A 823 -4.61 -0.45 7.36
C PRO A 823 -3.22 -0.94 6.95
N SER A 824 -3.05 -2.24 6.70
CA SER A 824 -1.76 -2.80 6.29
C SER A 824 -1.30 -2.36 4.90
N SER A 825 -2.22 -2.01 3.99
CA SER A 825 -1.85 -1.48 2.67
C SER A 825 -1.38 -0.03 2.71
N ALA A 826 -1.80 0.76 3.71
CA ALA A 826 -1.39 2.16 3.88
C ALA A 826 0.07 2.30 4.33
N HIS A 827 0.62 1.30 5.03
CA HIS A 827 2.05 1.20 5.33
C HIS A 827 2.90 0.75 4.15
N ASP A 828 2.25 0.24 3.11
CA ASP A 828 2.89 -0.19 1.90
C ASP A 828 2.82 0.92 0.80
N GLY A 829 1.70 1.59 0.56
CA GLY A 829 1.53 2.40 -0.67
C GLY A 829 1.34 3.92 -0.54
N ASP A 830 1.00 4.46 0.63
CA ASP A 830 0.32 5.77 0.67
C ASP A 830 1.17 6.94 1.22
N LEU A 831 2.49 6.78 1.36
CA LEU A 831 3.33 7.85 1.91
C LEU A 831 3.62 9.00 0.93
N GLU A 832 3.32 8.92 -0.37
CA GLU A 832 3.61 10.01 -1.33
C GLU A 832 2.47 10.98 -1.62
N SER A 833 1.20 10.62 -1.45
CA SER A 833 0.10 11.51 -1.91
C SER A 833 -0.41 12.55 -0.90
N GLY A 834 0.21 12.65 0.28
CA GLY A 834 -0.28 13.49 1.39
C GLY A 834 0.48 14.78 1.69
N SER A 835 1.67 15.01 1.10
CA SER A 835 2.52 16.17 1.43
C SER A 835 2.73 17.19 0.30
N ASP A 836 2.56 16.81 -0.98
CA ASP A 836 2.76 17.75 -2.09
C ASP A 836 1.60 18.75 -2.29
N GLY A 837 0.59 18.70 -1.42
CA GLY A 837 -0.48 19.71 -1.35
C GLY A 837 -0.25 20.80 -0.28
N ALA A 838 0.89 20.78 0.43
CA ALA A 838 1.18 21.75 1.49
C ALA A 838 2.12 22.89 1.06
N ASP A 839 2.73 22.82 -0.13
CA ASP A 839 3.34 23.99 -0.77
C ASP A 839 2.28 24.74 -1.55
N GLY A 840 1.76 25.80 -0.94
CA GLY A 840 0.89 26.76 -1.57
C GLY A 840 1.62 27.48 -2.71
N ARG A 841 1.61 26.90 -3.91
CA ARG A 841 1.57 27.70 -5.13
C ARG A 841 0.12 27.86 -5.54
N SER A 842 -0.39 29.04 -5.19
CA SER A 842 -1.65 29.60 -5.65
C SER A 842 -1.74 29.48 -7.17
N TYR A 843 -2.50 28.50 -7.67
CA TYR A 843 -3.02 28.50 -9.02
C TYR A 843 -4.54 28.54 -8.92
N MET A 844 -5.09 29.72 -8.60
CA MET A 844 -6.46 30.02 -8.94
C MET A 844 -6.63 31.54 -9.12
N LEU A 845 -7.15 31.89 -10.30
CA LEU A 845 -7.82 33.15 -10.68
C LEU A 845 -6.94 34.39 -10.90
N ASP A 846 -6.43 34.53 -12.11
CA ASP A 846 -6.44 35.80 -12.84
C ASP A 846 -6.94 35.53 -14.27
N SER A 847 -8.25 35.58 -14.41
CA SER A 847 -8.91 35.73 -15.71
C SER A 847 -9.98 36.79 -15.52
N LEU A 848 -9.64 38.04 -15.83
CA LEU A 848 -10.47 39.08 -16.44
C LEU A 848 -9.75 40.42 -16.37
N ASP A 849 -8.98 40.75 -17.40
CA ASP A 849 -8.82 42.14 -17.84
C ASP A 849 -8.62 42.17 -19.37
N PRO A 850 -9.48 42.84 -20.16
CA PRO A 850 -9.35 42.91 -21.61
C PRO A 850 -8.60 44.20 -21.99
N GLY A 851 -7.35 44.10 -22.46
CA GLY A 851 -6.65 45.32 -22.91
C GLY A 851 -5.24 45.11 -23.45
N LEU A 852 -5.15 45.15 -24.78
CA LEU A 852 -3.98 45.39 -25.65
C LEU A 852 -3.04 44.23 -26.07
N PRO A 853 -2.59 44.27 -27.35
CA PRO A 853 -1.86 43.18 -28.00
C PRO A 853 -0.35 43.42 -28.06
N GLY A 854 0.45 42.36 -28.10
CA GLY A 854 1.83 42.46 -28.59
C GLY A 854 2.81 41.39 -28.15
N LEU A 855 3.15 40.52 -29.11
CA LEU A 855 4.49 39.93 -29.37
C LEU A 855 4.91 38.60 -28.72
N ARG A 856 5.01 37.61 -29.65
CA ARG A 856 5.97 36.49 -29.79
C ARG A 856 5.69 35.17 -29.04
N GLU A 857 5.18 34.23 -29.82
CA GLU A 857 5.23 32.78 -29.62
C GLU A 857 6.68 32.26 -29.49
N PRO A 858 6.95 31.22 -28.67
CA PRO A 858 8.10 30.34 -28.85
C PRO A 858 7.73 29.08 -29.66
N SER A 859 8.47 28.86 -30.74
CA SER A 859 8.37 27.75 -31.71
C SER A 859 8.72 26.36 -31.14
N PRO A 860 8.08 25.27 -31.62
CA PRO A 860 8.37 23.89 -31.22
C PRO A 860 9.46 23.27 -32.12
N ALA A 861 10.73 23.40 -31.74
CA ALA A 861 11.85 22.87 -32.53
C ALA A 861 12.86 21.97 -31.77
N ARG A 862 12.49 21.39 -30.62
CA ARG A 862 13.42 20.54 -29.82
C ARG A 862 13.12 19.04 -29.80
N TYR A 863 12.03 18.59 -30.44
CA TYR A 863 11.60 17.18 -30.40
C TYR A 863 11.98 16.33 -31.63
N ARG A 864 12.64 16.91 -32.65
CA ARG A 864 12.84 16.22 -33.95
C ARG A 864 14.25 15.64 -34.17
N TYR A 865 15.19 15.81 -33.24
CA TYR A 865 16.58 15.33 -33.42
C TYR A 865 16.87 13.92 -32.86
N GLU A 866 16.02 13.36 -31.99
CA GLU A 866 16.27 12.04 -31.37
C GLU A 866 15.63 10.85 -32.11
N GLN A 867 14.65 11.08 -32.98
CA GLN A 867 14.01 9.99 -33.76
C GLN A 867 14.79 9.57 -35.01
N GLN A 868 15.74 10.38 -35.49
CA GLN A 868 16.42 10.12 -36.77
C GLN A 868 17.68 9.23 -36.66
N GLN A 869 18.10 8.83 -35.44
CA GLN A 869 19.20 7.89 -35.23
C GLN A 869 18.76 6.43 -35.02
N GLN A 870 17.45 6.13 -35.00
CA GLN A 870 16.94 4.77 -34.78
C GLN A 870 16.72 3.95 -36.07
N SER A 871 16.92 4.52 -37.26
CA SER A 871 16.81 3.79 -38.54
C SER A 871 18.18 3.67 -39.22
N GLY A 872 19.02 2.75 -38.77
CA GLY A 872 20.31 2.50 -39.40
C GLY A 872 20.97 1.21 -38.94
N GLN A 873 20.91 0.19 -39.81
CA GLN A 873 21.71 -1.04 -39.84
C GLN A 873 21.34 -2.18 -38.87
N LEU A 874 20.43 -3.02 -39.35
CA LEU A 874 20.53 -4.48 -39.18
C LEU A 874 21.82 -4.99 -39.85
N ARG A 875 22.66 -5.71 -39.11
CA ARG A 875 23.48 -6.79 -39.68
C ARG A 875 23.67 -7.91 -38.65
N LYS A 876 23.29 -9.12 -39.06
CA LYS A 876 23.52 -10.40 -38.41
C LYS A 876 25.03 -10.71 -38.44
N ASP A 877 25.57 -11.28 -37.36
CA ASP A 877 26.27 -12.59 -37.31
C ASP A 877 26.90 -12.86 -35.92
N GLN A 878 26.94 -14.17 -35.60
CA GLN A 878 27.25 -14.95 -34.36
C GLN A 878 28.60 -14.69 -33.61
N PRO A 879 28.98 -15.47 -32.55
CA PRO A 879 28.25 -16.37 -31.63
C PRO A 879 28.46 -16.06 -30.12
N CYS A 880 27.68 -16.75 -29.28
CA CYS A 880 27.80 -16.77 -27.81
C CYS A 880 29.00 -17.59 -27.34
N ASP A 881 29.85 -17.00 -26.49
CA ASP A 881 30.70 -17.76 -25.57
C ASP A 881 30.09 -17.78 -24.18
N GLN A 882 29.79 -19.00 -23.74
CA GLN A 882 29.42 -19.33 -22.37
C GLN A 882 30.68 -19.32 -21.50
N GLN A 883 30.71 -18.45 -20.49
CA GLN A 883 31.50 -18.72 -19.29
C GLN A 883 30.66 -18.52 -18.04
N ALA A 884 30.52 -19.64 -17.34
CA ALA A 884 29.77 -19.84 -16.12
C ALA A 884 30.32 -18.96 -14.98
N GLY A 885 29.48 -18.06 -14.47
CA GLY A 885 29.68 -17.38 -13.19
C GLY A 885 28.52 -17.74 -12.27
N GLY A 886 28.81 -18.51 -11.23
CA GLY A 886 27.86 -19.08 -10.27
C GLY A 886 26.85 -18.06 -9.74
N ARG A 887 25.58 -18.25 -10.09
CA ARG A 887 24.46 -17.45 -9.62
C ARG A 887 23.98 -18.02 -8.29
N ALA A 888 24.68 -17.69 -7.21
CA ALA A 888 24.14 -17.83 -5.86
C ALA A 888 22.95 -16.86 -5.73
N LYS A 889 21.75 -17.33 -6.05
CA LYS A 889 20.50 -16.60 -5.82
C LYS A 889 20.35 -16.41 -4.30
N SER A 890 20.58 -15.19 -3.82
CA SER A 890 20.31 -14.86 -2.42
C SER A 890 18.81 -15.00 -2.13
N LEU A 891 18.44 -15.87 -1.20
CA LEU A 891 17.10 -16.02 -0.63
C LEU A 891 16.53 -14.74 0.05
N GLN A 892 17.22 -13.61 -0.02
CA GLN A 892 16.95 -12.40 0.75
C GLN A 892 15.88 -11.45 0.16
N GLN A 893 15.33 -11.76 -1.01
CA GLN A 893 14.29 -10.97 -1.68
C GLN A 893 13.06 -11.83 -2.03
N ASP A 894 12.68 -12.77 -1.15
CA ASP A 894 11.59 -13.69 -1.50
C ASP A 894 10.20 -13.03 -1.32
N PRO A 895 9.45 -12.74 -2.41
CA PRO A 895 8.09 -12.19 -2.33
C PRO A 895 7.13 -13.09 -1.54
N ARG A 896 7.50 -14.37 -1.34
CA ARG A 896 6.74 -15.35 -0.56
C ARG A 896 6.62 -14.99 0.93
N LEU A 897 7.63 -14.33 1.51
CA LEU A 897 7.61 -13.94 2.92
C LEU A 897 6.64 -12.77 3.18
N ARG A 898 6.51 -11.85 2.21
CA ARG A 898 5.59 -10.70 2.29
C ARG A 898 4.14 -11.12 2.08
N VAL A 899 3.88 -12.05 1.17
CA VAL A 899 2.55 -12.69 1.02
C VAL A 899 2.17 -13.46 2.28
N ALA A 900 3.13 -14.13 2.95
CA ALA A 900 2.89 -14.80 4.22
C ALA A 900 2.48 -13.82 5.35
N VAL A 901 3.07 -12.62 5.39
CA VAL A 901 2.68 -11.55 6.33
C VAL A 901 1.28 -11.03 6.06
N LEU A 902 0.91 -10.81 4.79
CA LEU A 902 -0.45 -10.38 4.42
C LEU A 902 -1.49 -11.45 4.75
N LEU A 903 -1.16 -12.73 4.52
CA LEU A 903 -1.99 -13.87 4.94
C LEU A 903 -2.06 -14.01 6.47
N LEU A 904 -1.03 -13.58 7.20
CA LEU A 904 -0.98 -13.56 8.67
C LEU A 904 -1.84 -12.42 9.25
N VAL A 905 -1.74 -11.19 8.72
CA VAL A 905 -2.61 -10.06 9.09
C VAL A 905 -4.08 -10.40 8.80
N ALA A 906 -4.31 -11.07 7.67
CA ALA A 906 -5.58 -11.61 7.29
C ALA A 906 -6.09 -12.67 8.30
N TRP A 907 -5.23 -13.56 8.77
CA TRP A 907 -5.56 -14.56 9.78
C TRP A 907 -5.86 -13.94 11.16
N VAL A 908 -5.09 -12.96 11.61
CA VAL A 908 -5.27 -12.26 12.89
C VAL A 908 -6.63 -11.60 12.99
N SER A 909 -7.03 -10.93 11.91
CA SER A 909 -8.35 -10.32 11.74
C SER A 909 -9.47 -11.36 11.87
N ASN A 910 -9.30 -12.55 11.29
CA ASN A 910 -10.25 -13.67 11.38
C ASN A 910 -10.28 -14.33 12.78
N LEU A 911 -9.17 -14.33 13.51
CA LEU A 911 -9.09 -14.87 14.87
C LEU A 911 -9.75 -13.92 15.87
N VAL A 912 -9.61 -12.61 15.69
CA VAL A 912 -10.31 -11.56 16.47
C VAL A 912 -11.81 -11.57 16.18
N TYR A 913 -12.21 -12.01 14.99
CA TYR A 913 -13.60 -12.16 14.57
C TYR A 913 -14.32 -13.36 15.23
N ARG A 914 -13.60 -14.37 15.70
CA ARG A 914 -14.15 -15.55 16.40
C ARG A 914 -14.07 -15.38 17.92
#